data_AF-A0A959J1H3-F1
#
_entry.id   AF-A0A959J1H3-F1
#
_cell.length_a   1.000
_cell.length_b   1.000
_cell.length_c   1.000
_cell.angle_alpha   90.00
_cell.angle_beta   90.00
_cell.angle_gamma   90.00
#
_symmetry.space_group_name_H-M   'P 1'
#
loop_
_entity.id
_entity.type
_entity.pdbx_description
1 polymer ?
#
loop_
_entity_poly.entity_id
_entity_poly.type
_entity_poly.pdbx_seq_one_letter_code
_entity_poly.pdbx_strand_id
1 'polypeptide(L)'
;MKKNLLKALTTVLLLLISILNFAQAPNLGATSSFAIFTAAGEVSNTGPTLVTGDVGTNGGAFNDFPPGIIIGQIHVTDAVSAQAAIDVAIAFGELSTLTCGSVLGTTLGNNQVLTPNIYCLGAASTLNGNLTLDGEGDPNAIFIFIIDGALSTSTFSNVFLINSASLCNVYWRVNGAFELGDFSVFRGTVIANGAISLLEGSSLFGRGLSTAGAISLHNNMVTAEMEPTASIISAGGSTILCAGDNVILSGNNGGTWSDGSTTPSITVTTAGDYFVTNTTGCGSVTSNHILVTEAPALAVSCPGDLTIGSCLSQTDVNAAFLAWRNQFIVTSPGSVPTVSDLTQFAAPQNCGGSVTIVYAATNDSCQPDVSCSATFTVTDAPALTVSCPGDMTIGSCMSQTDVDAAFLAWRNQFVVTSSGCSNPTVTDLTQFAPPQICGGSVTIDFLATNDLCNPDVNCSATFTVTDAPALTVSCPGDMTIGSCMSQADVDAAFLAWRNQFVVTSLGCGNPTFTDLTQFSAPQICGGSVTIVYAATNDLCQPDVSCSATFTVTDAPVLALSCPGDISVANCLSQDAVNAAFLAWRNQFVVTSTGCSNPTVTDLTQFSPPLACGGSVTIAFSATNDLCNPDVSCMATFKVP
;
A
#
# COMPACT_ATOMS: atom_id res chain seq x y z
N MET A 1 54.44 -44.67 4.13
CA MET A 1 54.53 -45.76 5.13
C MET A 1 53.39 -45.77 6.17
N LYS A 2 53.03 -44.64 6.80
CA LYS A 2 51.98 -44.61 7.87
C LYS A 2 50.59 -45.14 7.47
N LYS A 3 50.08 -44.88 6.25
CA LYS A 3 48.77 -45.40 5.78
C LYS A 3 48.74 -46.92 5.57
N ASN A 4 49.86 -47.53 5.19
CA ASN A 4 49.96 -48.99 5.01
C ASN A 4 50.14 -49.70 6.35
N LEU A 5 50.80 -49.06 7.32
CA LEU A 5 50.91 -49.56 8.69
C LEU A 5 49.55 -49.55 9.41
N LEU A 6 48.74 -48.50 9.22
CA LEU A 6 47.39 -48.39 9.80
C LEU A 6 46.42 -49.43 9.20
N LYS A 7 46.51 -49.69 7.89
CA LYS A 7 45.78 -50.77 7.22
C LYS A 7 46.23 -52.15 7.71
N ALA A 8 47.54 -52.37 7.86
CA ALA A 8 48.05 -53.63 8.41
C ALA A 8 47.61 -53.84 9.87
N LEU A 9 47.61 -52.80 10.70
CA LEU A 9 47.16 -52.86 12.10
C LEU A 9 45.65 -53.12 12.22
N THR A 10 44.83 -52.51 11.37
CA THR A 10 43.37 -52.77 11.30
C THR A 10 43.06 -54.15 10.73
N THR A 11 43.83 -54.65 9.78
CA THR A 11 43.63 -56.00 9.21
C THR A 11 44.05 -57.09 10.23
N VAL A 12 45.14 -56.86 10.98
CA VAL A 12 45.55 -57.74 12.09
C VAL A 12 44.53 -57.69 13.24
N LEU A 13 43.99 -56.52 13.58
CA LEU A 13 42.92 -56.37 14.57
C LEU A 13 41.62 -57.08 14.13
N LEU A 14 41.22 -56.99 12.84
CA LEU A 14 40.07 -57.72 12.29
C LEU A 14 40.27 -59.23 12.19
N LEU A 15 41.50 -59.72 11.97
CA LEU A 15 41.83 -61.15 12.01
C LEU A 15 41.96 -61.70 13.44
N LEU A 16 42.26 -60.86 14.44
CA LEU A 16 42.25 -61.20 15.87
C LEU A 16 40.83 -61.21 16.47
N ILE A 17 39.85 -60.53 15.85
CA ILE A 17 38.44 -60.56 16.25
C ILE A 17 37.79 -61.94 15.97
N SER A 18 38.38 -62.76 15.08
CA SER A 18 37.84 -64.06 14.66
C SER A 18 38.04 -65.22 15.65
N ILE A 19 38.48 -64.96 16.89
CA ILE A 19 38.69 -65.99 17.93
C ILE A 19 38.00 -65.63 19.27
N LEU A 20 37.12 -64.64 19.27
CA LEU A 20 36.26 -64.34 20.43
C LEU A 20 34.85 -64.86 20.13
N ASN A 21 34.63 -66.15 20.40
CA ASN A 21 33.27 -66.66 20.56
C ASN A 21 32.72 -66.08 21.86
N PHE A 22 31.90 -65.04 21.77
CA PHE A 22 31.04 -64.66 22.90
C PHE A 22 30.06 -65.81 23.10
N ALA A 23 30.14 -66.50 24.24
CA ALA A 23 29.10 -67.41 24.65
C ALA A 23 27.78 -66.62 24.70
N GLN A 24 26.76 -67.04 23.96
CA GLN A 24 25.44 -66.43 24.02
C GLN A 24 24.60 -67.23 25.02
N ALA A 25 23.94 -66.54 25.95
CA ALA A 25 22.98 -67.15 26.85
C ALA A 25 21.86 -67.87 26.06
N PRO A 26 21.48 -69.10 26.42
CA PRO A 26 20.38 -69.81 25.77
C PRO A 26 19.05 -69.10 26.02
N ASN A 27 18.14 -69.16 25.04
CA ASN A 27 16.80 -68.61 25.22
C ASN A 27 15.95 -69.58 26.04
N LEU A 28 15.60 -69.20 27.27
CA LEU A 28 14.80 -70.04 28.16
C LEU A 28 13.29 -70.00 27.87
N GLY A 29 12.80 -69.06 27.03
CA GLY A 29 11.38 -68.93 26.70
C GLY A 29 10.48 -68.89 27.93
N ALA A 30 9.39 -69.67 27.91
CA ALA A 30 8.46 -69.84 29.02
C ALA A 30 9.10 -70.47 30.26
N THR A 31 10.23 -71.20 30.15
CA THR A 31 10.91 -71.77 31.33
C THR A 31 11.66 -70.71 32.15
N SER A 32 11.80 -69.49 31.65
CA SER A 32 12.45 -68.39 32.37
C SER A 32 11.77 -68.04 33.69
N SER A 33 10.46 -68.27 33.84
CA SER A 33 9.74 -68.02 35.10
C SER A 33 9.80 -69.18 36.11
N PHE A 34 10.22 -70.37 35.67
CA PHE A 34 10.26 -71.57 36.50
C PHE A 34 11.54 -71.67 37.32
N ALA A 35 11.38 -71.99 38.60
CA ALA A 35 12.47 -72.46 39.46
C ALA A 35 12.70 -73.96 39.30
N ILE A 36 11.63 -74.75 39.17
CA ILE A 36 11.68 -76.21 38.95
C ILE A 36 10.69 -76.61 37.86
N PHE A 37 11.16 -77.29 36.81
CA PHE A 37 10.27 -77.74 35.74
C PHE A 37 10.75 -79.05 35.11
N THR A 38 9.83 -79.96 34.82
CA THR A 38 10.11 -81.14 33.98
C THR A 38 9.10 -81.27 32.84
N ALA A 39 9.61 -81.48 31.62
CA ALA A 39 8.76 -81.71 30.45
C ALA A 39 8.06 -83.08 30.49
N ALA A 40 8.72 -84.08 31.08
CA ALA A 40 8.21 -85.44 31.22
C ALA A 40 8.83 -86.11 32.45
N GLY A 41 8.15 -86.01 33.59
CA GLY A 41 8.56 -86.62 34.85
C GLY A 41 7.65 -86.19 36.01
N GLU A 42 7.69 -86.96 37.09
CA GLU A 42 7.07 -86.57 38.36
C GLU A 42 7.89 -85.45 39.03
N VAL A 43 7.21 -84.50 39.68
CA VAL A 43 7.83 -83.60 40.65
C VAL A 43 7.34 -83.99 42.04
N SER A 44 8.26 -84.39 42.92
CA SER A 44 7.98 -84.83 44.28
C SER A 44 8.87 -84.14 45.30
N ASN A 45 8.39 -84.07 46.55
CA ASN A 45 9.08 -83.39 47.64
C ASN A 45 9.01 -84.18 48.94
N THR A 46 10.08 -84.13 49.73
CA THR A 46 10.13 -84.65 51.09
C THR A 46 10.50 -83.51 52.04
N GLY A 47 9.65 -83.26 53.04
CA GLY A 47 9.88 -82.24 54.08
C GLY A 47 9.72 -80.77 53.62
N PRO A 48 10.05 -79.79 54.48
CA PRO A 48 9.75 -78.37 54.26
C PRO A 48 10.69 -77.67 53.26
N THR A 49 10.63 -78.06 51.98
CA THR A 49 11.31 -77.34 50.89
C THR A 49 10.66 -75.96 50.65
N LEU A 50 11.46 -74.92 50.39
CA LEU A 50 11.00 -73.60 49.95
C LEU A 50 11.44 -73.35 48.50
N VAL A 51 10.49 -73.12 47.61
CA VAL A 51 10.75 -72.73 46.21
C VAL A 51 10.24 -71.31 45.96
N THR A 52 11.07 -70.46 45.37
CA THR A 52 10.70 -69.12 44.89
C THR A 52 10.90 -69.05 43.38
N GLY A 53 9.80 -68.83 42.66
CA GLY A 53 9.65 -69.03 41.22
C GLY A 53 8.58 -70.09 40.91
N ASP A 54 8.16 -70.19 39.64
CA ASP A 54 7.12 -71.14 39.23
C ASP A 54 7.62 -72.59 39.30
N VAL A 55 6.70 -73.53 39.51
CA VAL A 55 7.00 -74.97 39.52
C VAL A 55 6.05 -75.74 38.65
N GLY A 56 6.51 -76.81 38.00
CA GLY A 56 5.60 -77.56 37.16
C GLY A 56 6.11 -78.84 36.52
N THR A 57 5.16 -79.58 35.96
CA THR A 57 5.37 -80.74 35.08
C THR A 57 4.40 -80.69 33.90
N ASN A 58 4.88 -81.05 32.71
CA ASN A 58 4.02 -81.21 31.53
C ASN A 58 3.64 -82.68 31.27
N GLY A 59 4.15 -83.62 32.08
CA GLY A 59 3.89 -85.04 31.90
C GLY A 59 4.39 -85.87 33.08
N GLY A 60 3.57 -86.00 34.12
CA GLY A 60 3.88 -86.76 35.33
C GLY A 60 3.01 -86.31 36.49
N ALA A 61 3.21 -86.92 37.67
CA ALA A 61 2.52 -86.47 38.88
C ALA A 61 3.20 -85.23 39.48
N PHE A 62 2.43 -84.43 40.22
CA PHE A 62 2.95 -83.33 41.03
C PHE A 62 2.47 -83.53 42.46
N ASN A 63 3.36 -83.96 43.34
CA ASN A 63 3.03 -84.46 44.69
C ASN A 63 3.80 -83.72 45.79
N ASP A 64 3.31 -83.85 47.03
CA ASP A 64 4.02 -83.52 48.28
C ASP A 64 4.37 -82.03 48.53
N PHE A 65 3.53 -81.14 47.99
CA PHE A 65 3.43 -79.73 48.37
C PHE A 65 2.00 -79.44 48.84
N PRO A 66 1.70 -79.41 50.16
CA PRO A 66 2.59 -79.37 51.35
C PRO A 66 3.27 -80.70 51.76
N PRO A 67 4.33 -80.71 52.63
CA PRO A 67 4.79 -79.63 53.51
C PRO A 67 5.72 -78.58 52.87
N GLY A 68 6.17 -78.79 51.62
CA GLY A 68 6.90 -77.74 50.90
C GLY A 68 6.05 -76.49 50.64
N ILE A 69 6.71 -75.34 50.46
CA ILE A 69 6.10 -74.03 50.17
C ILE A 69 6.62 -73.52 48.83
N ILE A 70 5.71 -73.01 48.00
CA ILE A 70 6.01 -72.38 46.72
C ILE A 70 5.58 -70.91 46.77
N ILE A 71 6.52 -70.01 46.44
CA ILE A 71 6.31 -68.59 46.21
C ILE A 71 6.40 -68.37 44.70
N GLY A 72 5.31 -68.66 44.00
CA GLY A 72 5.21 -68.71 42.54
C GLY A 72 3.89 -69.37 42.12
N GLN A 73 3.72 -69.64 40.83
CA GLN A 73 2.59 -70.39 40.29
C GLN A 73 2.94 -71.88 40.12
N ILE A 74 1.90 -72.73 40.17
CA ILE A 74 2.00 -74.18 39.91
C ILE A 74 1.38 -74.46 38.55
N HIS A 75 2.15 -75.08 37.65
CA HIS A 75 1.73 -75.42 36.29
C HIS A 75 1.82 -76.93 36.05
N VAL A 76 0.68 -77.62 35.97
CA VAL A 76 0.61 -79.07 35.78
C VAL A 76 -0.24 -79.37 34.56
N THR A 77 0.41 -79.79 33.47
CA THR A 77 -0.25 -80.13 32.19
C THR A 77 -1.24 -79.05 31.70
N ASP A 78 -0.80 -77.78 31.70
CA ASP A 78 -1.56 -76.64 31.20
C ASP A 78 -0.85 -76.01 29.99
N ALA A 79 -1.37 -74.89 29.48
CA ALA A 79 -0.79 -74.22 28.31
C ALA A 79 0.63 -73.69 28.57
N VAL A 80 0.93 -73.26 29.80
CA VAL A 80 2.24 -72.71 30.18
C VAL A 80 3.24 -73.85 30.30
N SER A 81 2.90 -74.95 30.98
CA SER A 81 3.78 -76.13 31.08
C SER A 81 3.98 -76.82 29.73
N ALA A 82 2.99 -76.81 28.84
CA ALA A 82 3.14 -77.32 27.47
C ALA A 82 4.16 -76.51 26.66
N GLN A 83 4.12 -75.17 26.75
CA GLN A 83 5.12 -74.31 26.09
C GLN A 83 6.50 -74.44 26.76
N ALA A 84 6.55 -74.49 28.09
CA ALA A 84 7.78 -74.72 28.84
C ALA A 84 8.48 -76.04 28.46
N ALA A 85 7.71 -77.10 28.15
CA ALA A 85 8.25 -78.38 27.69
C ALA A 85 8.95 -78.28 26.33
N ILE A 86 8.43 -77.44 25.43
CA ILE A 86 9.05 -77.16 24.14
C ILE A 86 10.33 -76.33 24.36
N ASP A 87 10.22 -75.26 25.16
CA ASP A 87 11.30 -74.30 25.34
C ASP A 87 12.50 -74.90 26.09
N VAL A 88 12.29 -75.79 27.07
CA VAL A 88 13.40 -76.49 27.74
C VAL A 88 14.16 -77.42 26.79
N ALA A 89 13.44 -78.09 25.87
CA ALA A 89 14.06 -78.95 24.87
C ALA A 89 14.86 -78.13 23.85
N ILE A 90 14.36 -76.96 23.45
CA ILE A 90 15.07 -76.01 22.60
C ILE A 90 16.34 -75.52 23.30
N ALA A 91 16.24 -75.01 24.53
CA ALA A 91 17.38 -74.52 25.29
C ALA A 91 18.46 -75.60 25.48
N PHE A 92 18.06 -76.84 25.79
CA PHE A 92 19.00 -77.98 25.85
C PHE A 92 19.67 -78.26 24.50
N GLY A 93 18.90 -78.20 23.41
CA GLY A 93 19.38 -78.35 22.04
C GLY A 93 20.38 -77.26 21.65
N GLU A 94 20.07 -75.99 21.91
CA GLU A 94 20.94 -74.83 21.67
C GLU A 94 22.28 -75.01 22.37
N LEU A 95 22.26 -75.27 23.69
CA LEU A 95 23.48 -75.51 24.46
C LEU A 95 24.29 -76.71 23.94
N SER A 96 23.63 -77.73 23.38
CA SER A 96 24.31 -78.91 22.80
C SER A 96 25.03 -78.61 21.48
N THR A 97 24.70 -77.50 20.81
CA THR A 97 25.36 -77.09 19.56
C THR A 97 26.58 -76.19 19.77
N LEU A 98 26.78 -75.71 21.00
CA LEU A 98 27.87 -74.80 21.32
C LEU A 98 29.22 -75.51 21.21
N THR A 99 30.20 -74.80 20.64
CA THR A 99 31.57 -75.32 20.53
C THR A 99 32.30 -75.13 21.85
N CYS A 100 32.98 -76.19 22.31
CA CYS A 100 33.78 -76.16 23.52
C CYS A 100 34.87 -75.08 23.46
N GLY A 101 34.90 -74.19 24.45
CA GLY A 101 36.00 -73.24 24.64
C GLY A 101 37.15 -73.86 25.44
N SER A 102 36.84 -74.60 26.50
CA SER A 102 37.81 -75.34 27.31
C SER A 102 37.29 -76.72 27.68
N VAL A 103 38.14 -77.74 27.55
CA VAL A 103 37.80 -79.11 27.98
C VAL A 103 38.38 -79.35 29.36
N LEU A 104 37.53 -79.70 30.32
CA LEU A 104 37.92 -80.04 31.68
C LEU A 104 37.89 -81.57 31.88
N GLY A 105 38.59 -82.05 32.91
CA GLY A 105 38.44 -83.44 33.36
C GLY A 105 37.07 -83.69 33.99
N THR A 106 36.80 -84.92 34.41
CA THR A 106 35.51 -85.34 35.01
C THR A 106 35.32 -84.88 36.47
N THR A 107 36.16 -83.97 36.96
CA THR A 107 36.07 -83.46 38.34
C THR A 107 36.10 -81.95 38.31
N LEU A 108 35.10 -81.34 38.96
CA LEU A 108 34.99 -79.91 39.21
C LEU A 108 35.18 -79.64 40.71
N GLY A 109 35.53 -78.41 41.05
CA GLY A 109 35.66 -77.97 42.43
C GLY A 109 37.09 -78.07 42.98
N ASN A 110 37.29 -78.52 44.22
CA ASN A 110 38.58 -78.53 44.92
C ASN A 110 39.27 -77.15 44.93
N ASN A 111 38.49 -76.09 45.14
CA ASN A 111 38.89 -74.68 45.06
C ASN A 111 39.34 -74.22 43.66
N GLN A 112 38.88 -74.88 42.60
CA GLN A 112 39.06 -74.43 41.24
C GLN A 112 38.38 -73.07 41.02
N VAL A 113 39.08 -72.18 40.32
CA VAL A 113 38.57 -70.89 39.86
C VAL A 113 38.47 -70.93 38.34
N LEU A 114 37.32 -70.59 37.81
CA LEU A 114 37.03 -70.54 36.38
C LEU A 114 36.61 -69.11 36.00
N THR A 115 37.03 -68.68 34.81
CA THR A 115 36.67 -67.38 34.20
C THR A 115 35.62 -67.61 33.10
N PRO A 116 35.03 -66.55 32.51
CA PRO A 116 33.90 -66.72 31.59
C PRO A 116 34.29 -67.55 30.37
N ASN A 117 33.66 -68.71 30.17
CA ASN A 117 33.95 -69.62 29.06
C ASN A 117 32.85 -70.69 28.87
N ILE A 118 32.97 -71.46 27.79
CA ILE A 118 32.22 -72.70 27.53
C ILE A 118 33.11 -73.89 27.92
N TYR A 119 32.79 -74.53 29.04
CA TYR A 119 33.49 -75.67 29.61
C TYR A 119 32.83 -76.99 29.24
N CYS A 120 33.57 -77.91 28.62
CA CYS A 120 33.07 -79.22 28.24
C CYS A 120 33.67 -80.34 29.09
N LEU A 121 32.80 -81.26 29.51
CA LEU A 121 33.15 -82.46 30.26
C LEU A 121 32.53 -83.66 29.53
N GLY A 122 33.38 -84.50 28.91
CA GLY A 122 32.93 -85.55 27.98
C GLY A 122 32.39 -86.84 28.61
N ALA A 123 32.16 -86.86 29.93
CA ALA A 123 31.68 -88.02 30.66
C ALA A 123 30.99 -87.60 31.96
N ALA A 124 30.43 -88.57 32.68
CA ALA A 124 29.88 -88.36 34.01
C ALA A 124 30.91 -87.67 34.92
N SER A 125 30.48 -86.61 35.59
CA SER A 125 31.34 -85.68 36.28
C SER A 125 30.86 -85.41 37.70
N THR A 126 31.80 -85.10 38.59
CA THR A 126 31.49 -84.81 39.99
C THR A 126 32.08 -83.47 40.41
N LEU A 127 31.27 -82.62 41.02
CA LEU A 127 31.73 -81.41 41.69
C LEU A 127 32.02 -81.74 43.16
N ASN A 128 33.28 -81.60 43.58
CA ASN A 128 33.72 -81.87 44.94
C ASN A 128 34.21 -80.58 45.60
N GLY A 129 33.62 -80.19 46.74
CA GLY A 129 34.03 -78.98 47.46
C GLY A 129 33.68 -77.69 46.72
N ASN A 130 34.59 -76.71 46.71
CA ASN A 130 34.28 -75.36 46.19
C ASN A 130 34.70 -75.18 44.72
N LEU A 131 33.80 -74.63 43.91
CA LEU A 131 34.05 -74.09 42.58
C LEU A 131 33.77 -72.59 42.59
N THR A 132 34.68 -71.76 42.11
CA THR A 132 34.51 -70.31 42.00
C THR A 132 34.41 -69.91 40.55
N LEU A 133 33.37 -69.16 40.21
CA LEU A 133 33.19 -68.51 38.91
C LEU A 133 33.50 -67.03 39.08
N ASP A 134 34.57 -66.58 38.44
CA ASP A 134 35.10 -65.22 38.53
C ASP A 134 34.71 -64.44 37.27
N GLY A 135 33.82 -63.46 37.40
CA GLY A 135 33.36 -62.64 36.28
C GLY A 135 34.39 -61.62 35.79
N GLU A 136 35.55 -61.52 36.44
CA GLU A 136 36.65 -60.59 36.10
C GLU A 136 36.21 -59.11 36.00
N GLY A 137 35.12 -58.76 36.71
CA GLY A 137 34.53 -57.42 36.72
C GLY A 137 33.46 -57.18 35.65
N ASP A 138 33.21 -58.14 34.74
CA ASP A 138 32.18 -58.04 33.71
C ASP A 138 30.82 -58.56 34.22
N PRO A 139 29.79 -57.72 34.37
CA PRO A 139 28.45 -58.16 34.75
C PRO A 139 27.78 -59.06 33.70
N ASN A 140 28.25 -59.03 32.44
CA ASN A 140 27.76 -59.87 31.35
C ASN A 140 28.58 -61.15 31.18
N ALA A 141 29.47 -61.47 32.12
CA ALA A 141 30.27 -62.69 32.13
C ALA A 141 29.38 -63.94 32.07
N ILE A 142 29.54 -64.75 31.01
CA ILE A 142 28.78 -65.98 30.79
C ILE A 142 29.64 -67.22 31.04
N PHE A 143 29.09 -68.16 31.80
CA PHE A 143 29.68 -69.46 32.09
C PHE A 143 28.73 -70.56 31.61
N ILE A 144 29.19 -71.40 30.68
CA ILE A 144 28.41 -72.52 30.17
C ILE A 144 29.16 -73.81 30.42
N PHE A 145 28.51 -74.77 31.06
CA PHE A 145 29.03 -76.11 31.28
C PHE A 145 28.26 -77.12 30.44
N ILE A 146 28.94 -77.79 29.50
CA ILE A 146 28.39 -78.84 28.65
C ILE A 146 28.92 -80.18 29.16
N ILE A 147 28.03 -80.98 29.75
CA ILE A 147 28.40 -82.24 30.40
C ILE A 147 27.72 -83.38 29.64
N ASP A 148 28.52 -84.24 29.00
CA ASP A 148 28.06 -85.45 28.28
C ASP A 148 28.00 -86.66 29.22
N GLY A 149 27.23 -86.51 30.30
CA GLY A 149 26.99 -87.55 31.29
C GLY A 149 26.24 -86.99 32.49
N ALA A 150 26.07 -87.83 33.52
CA ALA A 150 25.49 -87.40 34.78
C ALA A 150 26.41 -86.39 35.50
N LEU A 151 25.82 -85.43 36.21
CA LEU A 151 26.52 -84.51 37.10
C LEU A 151 26.07 -84.77 38.53
N SER A 152 27.00 -85.06 39.44
CA SER A 152 26.72 -85.13 40.88
C SER A 152 27.59 -84.16 41.66
N THR A 153 27.16 -83.76 42.86
CA THR A 153 28.04 -83.05 43.81
C THR A 153 28.30 -83.91 45.04
N SER A 154 29.51 -83.83 45.62
CA SER A 154 29.70 -84.35 46.99
C SER A 154 28.90 -83.53 47.99
N THR A 155 28.75 -84.05 49.20
CA THR A 155 28.16 -83.29 50.31
C THR A 155 28.94 -81.98 50.55
N PHE A 156 28.21 -80.93 50.94
CA PHE A 156 28.75 -79.59 51.22
C PHE A 156 29.51 -78.92 50.07
N SER A 157 29.21 -79.27 48.81
CA SER A 157 29.85 -78.61 47.68
C SER A 157 29.26 -77.23 47.41
N ASN A 158 30.07 -76.28 46.93
CA ASN A 158 29.63 -74.90 46.73
C ASN A 158 30.05 -74.33 45.38
N VAL A 159 29.14 -73.61 44.72
CA VAL A 159 29.44 -72.72 43.60
C VAL A 159 29.42 -71.26 44.07
N PHE A 160 30.58 -70.60 44.04
CA PHE A 160 30.72 -69.18 44.36
C PHE A 160 30.74 -68.33 43.11
N LEU A 161 30.11 -67.16 43.17
CA LEU A 161 30.19 -66.13 42.14
C LEU A 161 30.91 -64.91 42.72
N ILE A 162 31.94 -64.42 42.04
CA ILE A 162 32.72 -63.25 42.46
C ILE A 162 32.94 -62.29 41.28
N ASN A 163 33.36 -61.07 41.59
CA ASN A 163 33.75 -60.05 40.62
C ASN A 163 32.74 -59.89 39.47
N SER A 164 31.50 -59.57 39.82
CA SER A 164 30.38 -59.34 38.88
C SER A 164 29.81 -60.57 38.18
N ALA A 165 30.29 -61.80 38.44
CA ALA A 165 29.62 -62.99 37.94
C ALA A 165 28.16 -63.04 38.47
N SER A 166 27.20 -63.18 37.56
CA SER A 166 25.77 -63.28 37.86
C SER A 166 25.28 -64.71 37.69
N LEU A 167 24.39 -65.16 38.59
CA LEU A 167 23.80 -66.50 38.50
C LEU A 167 22.90 -66.66 37.26
N CYS A 168 22.40 -65.55 36.72
CA CYS A 168 21.55 -65.55 35.53
C CYS A 168 22.36 -65.86 34.26
N ASN A 169 23.69 -65.69 34.31
CA ASN A 169 24.61 -65.97 33.20
C ASN A 169 25.40 -67.29 33.38
N VAL A 170 24.98 -68.16 34.31
CA VAL A 170 25.59 -69.49 34.53
C VAL A 170 24.63 -70.59 34.09
N TYR A 171 25.06 -71.41 33.14
CA TYR A 171 24.25 -72.48 32.54
C TYR A 171 24.94 -73.83 32.62
N TRP A 172 24.18 -74.86 33.00
CA TRP A 172 24.66 -76.23 33.13
C TRP A 172 23.81 -77.14 32.25
N ARG A 173 24.32 -77.50 31.09
CA ARG A 173 23.71 -78.52 30.23
C ARG A 173 24.22 -79.89 30.67
N VAL A 174 23.33 -80.76 31.13
CA VAL A 174 23.66 -82.09 31.65
C VAL A 174 22.96 -83.17 30.81
N ASN A 175 23.70 -83.94 30.01
CA ASN A 175 23.13 -85.07 29.27
C ASN A 175 23.11 -86.35 30.11
N GLY A 176 22.30 -86.30 31.16
CA GLY A 176 22.17 -87.35 32.15
C GLY A 176 21.44 -86.82 33.38
N ALA A 177 21.44 -87.63 34.45
CA ALA A 177 20.88 -87.20 35.73
C ALA A 177 21.75 -86.10 36.37
N PHE A 178 21.10 -85.15 37.05
CA PHE A 178 21.75 -84.18 37.91
C PHE A 178 21.38 -84.47 39.37
N GLU A 179 22.39 -84.66 40.22
CA GLU A 179 22.22 -84.89 41.66
C GLU A 179 22.97 -83.82 42.46
N LEU A 180 22.23 -83.03 43.24
CA LEU A 180 22.80 -82.07 44.16
C LEU A 180 22.92 -82.71 45.54
N GLY A 181 24.15 -83.04 45.94
CA GLY A 181 24.46 -83.74 47.19
C GLY A 181 24.09 -82.96 48.45
N ASP A 182 23.94 -83.66 49.57
CA ASP A 182 23.44 -83.09 50.83
C ASP A 182 24.15 -81.79 51.23
N PHE A 183 23.37 -80.80 51.65
CA PHE A 183 23.81 -79.49 52.13
C PHE A 183 24.71 -78.70 51.15
N SER A 184 24.69 -79.04 49.85
CA SER A 184 25.43 -78.31 48.82
C SER A 184 24.71 -77.02 48.41
N VAL A 185 25.46 -76.00 47.99
CA VAL A 185 24.93 -74.74 47.43
C VAL A 185 25.34 -74.60 45.96
N PHE A 186 24.35 -74.65 45.08
CA PHE A 186 24.56 -74.60 43.64
C PHE A 186 24.02 -73.29 43.05
N ARG A 187 24.65 -72.80 41.96
CA ARG A 187 24.27 -71.55 41.30
C ARG A 187 24.19 -71.71 39.78
N GLY A 188 23.14 -71.15 39.20
CA GLY A 188 22.89 -71.15 37.76
C GLY A 188 21.69 -71.98 37.32
N THR A 189 21.42 -71.96 36.02
CA THR A 189 20.33 -72.69 35.37
C THR A 189 20.83 -74.08 34.96
N VAL A 190 20.32 -75.12 35.60
CA VAL A 190 20.57 -76.51 35.21
C VAL A 190 19.51 -76.95 34.22
N ILE A 191 19.95 -77.44 33.06
CA ILE A 191 19.10 -78.03 32.01
C ILE A 191 19.57 -79.48 31.80
N ALA A 192 18.81 -80.43 32.35
CA ALA A 192 19.16 -81.84 32.35
C ALA A 192 18.29 -82.65 31.38
N ASN A 193 18.92 -83.51 30.58
CA ASN A 193 18.25 -84.58 29.84
C ASN A 193 18.25 -85.87 30.67
N GLY A 194 17.67 -85.76 31.86
CA GLY A 194 17.61 -86.79 32.88
C GLY A 194 16.90 -86.30 34.14
N ALA A 195 16.81 -87.18 35.14
CA ALA A 195 16.24 -86.85 36.44
C ALA A 195 17.08 -85.78 37.17
N ILE A 196 16.41 -84.94 37.97
CA ILE A 196 17.05 -83.97 38.85
C ILE A 196 16.73 -84.33 40.30
N SER A 197 17.75 -84.62 41.10
CA SER A 197 17.57 -84.96 42.51
C SER A 197 18.32 -83.97 43.38
N LEU A 198 17.58 -83.18 44.16
CA LEU A 198 18.17 -82.33 45.19
C LEU A 198 18.08 -83.08 46.52
N LEU A 199 19.22 -83.56 47.00
CA LEU A 199 19.31 -84.32 48.25
C LEU A 199 19.21 -83.38 49.47
N GLU A 200 19.31 -83.96 50.67
CA GLU A 200 18.86 -83.33 51.91
C GLU A 200 19.51 -81.97 52.16
N GLY A 201 18.67 -80.94 52.35
CA GLY A 201 19.14 -79.62 52.80
C GLY A 201 19.96 -78.84 51.77
N SER A 202 20.09 -79.33 50.53
CA SER A 202 20.81 -78.61 49.48
C SER A 202 20.03 -77.38 48.98
N SER A 203 20.74 -76.38 48.47
CA SER A 203 20.19 -75.11 47.98
C SER A 203 20.57 -74.84 46.53
N LEU A 204 19.58 -74.50 45.70
CA LEU A 204 19.76 -74.14 44.29
C LEU A 204 19.35 -72.68 44.06
N PHE A 205 20.33 -71.82 43.84
CA PHE A 205 20.10 -70.42 43.42
C PHE A 205 20.18 -70.34 41.90
N GLY A 206 19.03 -70.47 41.24
CA GLY A 206 18.89 -70.61 39.81
C GLY A 206 17.69 -71.47 39.48
N ARG A 207 17.83 -72.38 38.51
CA ARG A 207 16.71 -73.19 37.99
C ARG A 207 17.11 -74.66 37.84
N GLY A 208 16.18 -75.57 38.11
CA GLY A 208 16.29 -76.99 37.79
C GLY A 208 15.28 -77.37 36.72
N LEU A 209 15.74 -77.47 35.47
CA LEU A 209 14.91 -77.72 34.29
C LEU A 209 15.26 -79.09 33.70
N SER A 210 14.28 -79.99 33.56
CA SER A 210 14.48 -81.32 32.96
C SER A 210 13.71 -81.47 31.64
N THR A 211 14.37 -81.97 30.60
CA THR A 211 13.71 -82.31 29.32
C THR A 211 13.03 -83.68 29.38
N ALA A 212 13.47 -84.57 30.27
CA ALA A 212 12.87 -85.86 30.54
C ALA A 212 13.49 -86.46 31.81
N GLY A 213 12.68 -86.68 32.84
CA GLY A 213 13.11 -87.20 34.13
C GLY A 213 12.34 -86.63 35.30
N ALA A 214 12.20 -87.43 36.36
CA ALA A 214 11.59 -86.99 37.60
C ALA A 214 12.46 -85.93 38.30
N ILE A 215 11.83 -85.03 39.02
CA ILE A 215 12.49 -84.07 39.91
C ILE A 215 12.09 -84.38 41.35
N SER A 216 13.07 -84.68 42.20
CA SER A 216 12.87 -85.00 43.61
C SER A 216 13.57 -83.99 44.51
N LEU A 217 12.84 -83.48 45.50
CA LEU A 217 13.32 -82.46 46.45
C LEU A 217 13.28 -83.02 47.90
N HIS A 218 14.24 -82.62 48.74
CA HIS A 218 14.32 -82.98 50.16
C HIS A 218 14.86 -81.83 51.03
N ASN A 219 13.98 -81.12 51.75
CA ASN A 219 14.32 -79.99 52.64
C ASN A 219 15.11 -78.86 51.95
N ASN A 220 14.84 -78.58 50.69
CA ASN A 220 15.68 -77.68 49.89
C ASN A 220 15.26 -76.20 49.98
N MET A 221 16.17 -75.33 49.55
CA MET A 221 15.84 -73.94 49.19
C MET A 221 16.16 -73.72 47.71
N VAL A 222 15.14 -73.43 46.91
CA VAL A 222 15.30 -73.13 45.48
C VAL A 222 14.82 -71.70 45.22
N THR A 223 15.65 -70.90 44.57
CA THR A 223 15.33 -69.50 44.27
C THR A 223 15.75 -69.16 42.86
N ALA A 224 14.78 -68.92 41.97
CA ALA A 224 15.03 -68.38 40.65
C ALA A 224 15.06 -66.84 40.71
N GLU A 225 16.17 -66.24 40.26
CA GLU A 225 16.20 -64.80 39.98
C GLU A 225 15.66 -64.56 38.56
N MET A 226 14.74 -63.61 38.42
CA MET A 226 14.01 -63.33 37.17
C MET A 226 14.48 -62.01 36.54
N GLU A 227 14.39 -61.93 35.21
CA GLU A 227 14.57 -60.68 34.48
C GLU A 227 13.58 -59.61 34.97
N PRO A 228 13.96 -58.33 35.03
CA PRO A 228 13.05 -57.27 35.42
C PRO A 228 11.90 -57.16 34.40
N THR A 229 10.69 -56.90 34.89
CA THR A 229 9.56 -56.51 34.03
C THR A 229 9.59 -55.01 33.78
N ALA A 230 9.31 -54.60 32.54
CA ALA A 230 9.25 -53.19 32.19
C ALA A 230 8.05 -52.50 32.85
N SER A 231 8.27 -51.30 33.39
CA SER A 231 7.19 -50.41 33.79
C SER A 231 6.38 -49.97 32.54
N ILE A 232 5.09 -49.69 32.70
CA ILE A 232 4.26 -49.08 31.65
C ILE A 232 3.86 -47.70 32.13
N ILE A 233 4.34 -46.65 31.46
CA ILE A 233 4.13 -45.26 31.87
C ILE A 233 3.07 -44.57 31.03
N SER A 234 2.39 -43.60 31.63
CA SER A 234 1.33 -42.81 31.00
C SER A 234 1.40 -41.34 31.42
N ALA A 235 0.90 -40.44 30.56
CA ALA A 235 0.77 -39.02 30.85
C ALA A 235 -0.66 -38.72 31.33
N GLY A 236 -0.78 -37.97 32.43
CA GLY A 236 -2.07 -37.54 32.99
C GLY A 236 -2.71 -36.35 32.28
N GLY A 237 -2.09 -35.81 31.22
CA GLY A 237 -2.53 -34.61 30.51
C GLY A 237 -1.77 -34.38 29.20
N SER A 238 -1.85 -33.15 28.68
CA SER A 238 -1.11 -32.74 27.48
C SER A 238 0.40 -32.90 27.67
N THR A 239 1.09 -33.42 26.66
CA THR A 239 2.56 -33.47 26.61
C THR A 239 3.16 -32.31 25.81
N ILE A 240 2.34 -31.35 25.38
CA ILE A 240 2.78 -30.05 24.88
C ILE A 240 2.57 -29.05 26.02
N LEU A 241 3.67 -28.49 26.54
CA LEU A 241 3.68 -27.60 27.71
C LEU A 241 3.89 -26.15 27.29
N CYS A 242 3.14 -25.26 27.93
CA CYS A 242 3.36 -23.81 27.85
C CYS A 242 4.19 -23.36 29.06
N ALA A 243 4.68 -22.11 29.04
CA ALA A 243 5.52 -21.61 30.13
C ALA A 243 4.77 -21.66 31.47
N GLY A 244 5.26 -22.47 32.41
CA GLY A 244 4.64 -22.67 33.73
C GLY A 244 3.67 -23.86 33.83
N ASP A 245 3.37 -24.52 32.70
CA ASP A 245 2.59 -25.76 32.72
C ASP A 245 3.40 -26.94 33.26
N ASN A 246 2.68 -28.00 33.62
CA ASN A 246 3.27 -29.27 33.97
C ASN A 246 2.38 -30.42 33.53
N VAL A 247 2.99 -31.59 33.35
CA VAL A 247 2.30 -32.86 33.16
C VAL A 247 2.80 -33.87 34.17
N ILE A 248 1.87 -34.61 34.78
CA ILE A 248 2.21 -35.71 35.67
C ILE A 248 2.38 -36.97 34.83
N LEU A 249 3.56 -37.58 34.88
CA LEU A 249 3.83 -38.91 34.31
C LEU A 249 3.76 -39.93 35.43
N SER A 250 3.05 -41.04 35.23
CA SER A 250 2.84 -42.09 36.23
C SER A 250 3.04 -43.48 35.64
N GLY A 251 3.23 -44.49 36.52
CA GLY A 251 3.36 -45.90 36.11
C GLY A 251 4.71 -46.53 36.43
N ASN A 252 5.58 -45.84 37.18
CA ASN A 252 6.82 -46.44 37.68
C ASN A 252 6.52 -47.50 38.73
N ASN A 253 6.93 -48.74 38.46
CA ASN A 253 6.77 -49.88 39.35
C ASN A 253 8.14 -50.39 39.83
N GLY A 254 8.77 -49.64 40.74
CA GLY A 254 10.04 -50.03 41.39
C GLY A 254 11.30 -49.76 40.57
N GLY A 255 11.20 -49.04 39.46
CA GLY A 255 12.33 -48.60 38.63
C GLY A 255 12.79 -47.17 38.93
N THR A 256 13.66 -46.66 38.06
CA THR A 256 14.21 -45.30 38.11
C THR A 256 13.84 -44.56 36.82
N TRP A 257 13.21 -43.40 36.94
CA TRP A 257 12.91 -42.48 35.83
C TRP A 257 14.19 -41.97 35.17
N SER A 258 14.08 -41.49 33.92
CA SER A 258 15.19 -40.91 33.16
C SER A 258 15.79 -39.65 33.80
N ASP A 259 15.06 -39.00 34.72
CA ASP A 259 15.55 -37.88 35.54
C ASP A 259 16.23 -38.32 36.86
N GLY A 260 16.30 -39.63 37.12
CA GLY A 260 16.87 -40.24 38.32
C GLY A 260 15.89 -40.44 39.48
N SER A 261 14.63 -40.03 39.36
CA SER A 261 13.62 -40.24 40.41
C SER A 261 13.20 -41.71 40.52
N THR A 262 12.80 -42.15 41.72
CA THR A 262 12.28 -43.52 41.98
C THR A 262 10.82 -43.51 42.45
N THR A 263 10.15 -42.36 42.41
CA THR A 263 8.75 -42.23 42.81
C THR A 263 7.80 -42.89 41.80
N PRO A 264 6.59 -43.32 42.21
CA PRO A 264 5.60 -43.90 41.30
C PRO A 264 5.15 -42.95 40.16
N SER A 265 5.31 -41.65 40.36
CA SER A 265 5.04 -40.59 39.38
C SER A 265 6.02 -39.44 39.50
N ILE A 266 6.21 -38.68 38.42
CA ILE A 266 6.99 -37.43 38.35
C ILE A 266 6.14 -36.30 37.77
N THR A 267 6.45 -35.07 38.17
CA THR A 267 5.87 -33.86 37.58
C THR A 267 6.89 -33.26 36.63
N VAL A 268 6.56 -33.22 35.35
CA VAL A 268 7.43 -32.73 34.28
C VAL A 268 7.01 -31.31 33.89
N THR A 269 7.97 -30.39 33.92
CA THR A 269 7.81 -28.98 33.51
C THR A 269 8.70 -28.60 32.33
N THR A 270 9.55 -29.52 31.86
CA THR A 270 10.56 -29.26 30.81
C THR A 270 10.34 -30.24 29.65
N ALA A 271 10.58 -29.78 28.43
CA ALA A 271 10.58 -30.66 27.27
C ALA A 271 11.70 -31.71 27.37
N GLY A 272 11.41 -32.94 26.99
CA GLY A 272 12.32 -34.07 27.13
C GLY A 272 11.67 -35.40 26.81
N ASP A 273 12.50 -36.44 26.70
CA ASP A 273 12.06 -37.82 26.54
C ASP A 273 12.13 -38.55 27.88
N TYR A 274 10.97 -39.02 28.35
CA TYR A 274 10.81 -39.60 29.68
C TYR A 274 10.51 -41.09 29.61
N PHE A 275 11.25 -41.88 30.38
CA PHE A 275 11.11 -43.34 30.49
C PHE A 275 11.57 -43.81 31.88
N VAL A 276 11.27 -45.06 32.24
CA VAL A 276 11.67 -45.71 33.49
C VAL A 276 12.54 -46.92 33.18
N THR A 277 13.62 -47.11 33.95
CA THR A 277 14.50 -48.28 33.89
C THR A 277 14.32 -49.14 35.13
N ASN A 278 13.99 -50.42 34.94
CA ASN A 278 13.91 -51.42 36.00
C ASN A 278 15.16 -52.32 35.92
N THR A 279 15.83 -52.57 37.06
CA THR A 279 17.10 -53.32 37.11
C THR A 279 17.03 -54.40 38.21
N THR A 280 17.44 -55.63 37.87
CA THR A 280 17.71 -56.73 38.82
C THR A 280 19.13 -57.25 38.64
N GLY A 281 19.54 -58.28 39.39
CA GLY A 281 20.83 -58.96 39.17
C GLY A 281 20.90 -59.75 37.85
N CYS A 282 19.77 -59.96 37.18
CA CYS A 282 19.71 -60.61 35.86
C CYS A 282 19.79 -59.64 34.67
N GLY A 283 19.43 -58.36 34.85
CA GLY A 283 19.47 -57.40 33.75
C GLY A 283 18.75 -56.09 34.03
N SER A 284 18.56 -55.29 32.97
CA SER A 284 17.79 -54.05 32.99
C SER A 284 16.85 -53.97 31.80
N VAL A 285 15.66 -53.39 32.00
CA VAL A 285 14.69 -53.13 30.93
C VAL A 285 14.10 -51.73 31.07
N THR A 286 13.79 -51.08 29.94
CA THR A 286 13.17 -49.75 29.90
C THR A 286 11.68 -49.83 29.56
N SER A 287 10.89 -48.88 30.07
CA SER A 287 9.47 -48.70 29.74
C SER A 287 9.25 -48.20 28.31
N ASN A 288 7.99 -47.97 27.94
CA ASN A 288 7.66 -47.06 26.84
C ASN A 288 8.19 -45.64 27.14
N HIS A 289 8.33 -44.84 26.08
CA HIS A 289 8.82 -43.47 26.14
C HIS A 289 7.66 -42.47 26.01
N ILE A 290 7.75 -41.36 26.73
CA ILE A 290 6.82 -40.22 26.62
C ILE A 290 7.62 -38.98 26.25
N LEU A 291 7.39 -38.48 25.03
CA LEU A 291 7.98 -37.23 24.57
C LEU A 291 7.13 -36.05 25.03
N VAL A 292 7.74 -35.18 25.84
CA VAL A 292 7.17 -33.89 26.24
C VAL A 292 7.85 -32.79 25.43
N THR A 293 7.05 -31.89 24.85
CA THR A 293 7.51 -30.80 23.97
C THR A 293 7.00 -29.46 24.48
N GLU A 294 7.70 -28.39 24.11
CA GLU A 294 7.25 -27.03 24.40
C GLU A 294 6.30 -26.55 23.31
N ALA A 295 5.32 -25.73 23.68
CA ALA A 295 4.44 -25.08 22.73
C ALA A 295 5.26 -24.21 21.76
N PRO A 296 5.05 -24.31 20.44
CA PRO A 296 5.83 -23.53 19.49
C PRO A 296 5.59 -22.02 19.68
N ALA A 297 6.61 -21.22 19.34
CA ALA A 297 6.52 -19.77 19.48
C ALA A 297 5.49 -19.16 18.51
N LEU A 298 4.67 -18.25 19.03
CA LEU A 298 3.76 -17.42 18.23
C LEU A 298 4.58 -16.35 17.51
N ALA A 299 4.42 -16.25 16.19
CA ALA A 299 5.06 -15.19 15.41
C ALA A 299 4.10 -14.61 14.36
N VAL A 300 4.23 -13.30 14.14
CA VAL A 300 3.59 -12.57 13.04
C VAL A 300 4.64 -12.08 12.07
N SER A 301 4.33 -12.12 10.78
CA SER A 301 5.17 -11.56 9.71
C SER A 301 4.36 -10.53 8.92
N CYS A 302 4.89 -9.32 8.84
CA CYS A 302 4.33 -8.22 8.06
C CYS A 302 5.12 -8.04 6.76
N PRO A 303 4.47 -7.61 5.66
CA PRO A 303 5.20 -7.13 4.49
C PRO A 303 6.03 -5.88 4.82
N GLY A 304 6.95 -5.53 3.92
CA GLY A 304 7.58 -4.21 3.96
C GLY A 304 6.60 -3.10 3.59
N ASP A 305 6.95 -1.85 3.90
CA ASP A 305 6.21 -0.69 3.43
C ASP A 305 6.22 -0.64 1.89
N LEU A 306 5.08 -0.27 1.30
CA LEU A 306 4.91 -0.19 -0.15
C LEU A 306 4.43 1.21 -0.54
N THR A 307 5.15 1.85 -1.46
CA THR A 307 4.74 3.12 -2.07
C THR A 307 4.48 2.92 -3.55
N ILE A 308 3.32 3.36 -4.03
CA ILE A 308 2.95 3.39 -5.44
C ILE A 308 2.67 4.83 -5.90
N GLY A 309 2.76 5.07 -7.20
CA GLY A 309 2.47 6.38 -7.78
C GLY A 309 0.98 6.76 -7.72
N SER A 310 0.70 8.06 -7.68
CA SER A 310 -0.62 8.64 -7.93
C SER A 310 -1.05 8.49 -9.39
N CYS A 311 -2.27 8.92 -9.70
CA CYS A 311 -2.82 8.96 -11.07
C CYS A 311 -3.07 7.59 -11.71
N LEU A 312 -3.13 6.53 -10.88
CA LEU A 312 -3.62 5.22 -11.27
C LEU A 312 -5.15 5.17 -11.19
N SER A 313 -5.77 4.15 -11.79
CA SER A 313 -7.18 3.89 -11.54
C SER A 313 -7.37 3.41 -10.09
N GLN A 314 -8.52 3.72 -9.48
CA GLN A 314 -8.80 3.22 -8.13
C GLN A 314 -8.81 1.68 -8.09
N THR A 315 -9.17 1.01 -9.20
CA THR A 315 -9.11 -0.45 -9.32
C THR A 315 -7.69 -0.98 -9.19
N ASP A 316 -6.70 -0.33 -9.81
CA ASP A 316 -5.30 -0.76 -9.73
C ASP A 316 -4.71 -0.53 -8.34
N VAL A 317 -5.05 0.59 -7.70
CA VAL A 317 -4.68 0.88 -6.31
C VAL A 317 -5.26 -0.18 -5.36
N ASN A 318 -6.54 -0.51 -5.53
CA ASN A 318 -7.20 -1.56 -4.74
C ASN A 318 -6.55 -2.94 -4.96
N ALA A 319 -6.17 -3.29 -6.19
CA ALA A 319 -5.51 -4.55 -6.50
C ALA A 319 -4.10 -4.63 -5.88
N ALA A 320 -3.32 -3.55 -5.97
CA ALA A 320 -2.00 -3.46 -5.36
C ALA A 320 -2.07 -3.54 -3.83
N PHE A 321 -3.03 -2.82 -3.21
CA PHE A 321 -3.29 -2.89 -1.78
C PHE A 321 -3.69 -4.30 -1.34
N LEU A 322 -4.56 -4.98 -2.09
CA LEU A 322 -4.96 -6.35 -1.80
C LEU A 322 -3.78 -7.32 -1.85
N ALA A 323 -2.92 -7.21 -2.86
CA ALA A 323 -1.73 -8.04 -3.01
C ALA A 323 -0.70 -7.80 -1.89
N TRP A 324 -0.53 -6.55 -1.46
CA TRP A 324 0.30 -6.19 -0.32
C TRP A 324 -0.28 -6.70 1.01
N ARG A 325 -1.58 -6.46 1.26
CA ARG A 325 -2.29 -6.87 2.48
C ARG A 325 -2.33 -8.39 2.67
N ASN A 326 -2.38 -9.18 1.59
CA ASN A 326 -2.42 -10.63 1.69
C ASN A 326 -1.08 -11.26 2.13
N GLN A 327 -0.04 -10.46 2.36
CA GLN A 327 1.27 -10.92 2.85
C GLN A 327 1.38 -10.92 4.38
N PHE A 328 0.41 -10.33 5.09
CA PHE A 328 0.34 -10.44 6.54
C PHE A 328 -0.02 -11.88 6.93
N ILE A 329 0.88 -12.56 7.62
CA ILE A 329 0.70 -13.96 8.03
C ILE A 329 0.98 -14.14 9.51
N VAL A 330 0.26 -15.07 10.12
CA VAL A 330 0.57 -15.61 11.45
C VAL A 330 1.13 -17.01 11.28
N THR A 331 2.21 -17.32 11.97
CA THR A 331 2.71 -18.68 12.11
C THR A 331 2.49 -19.10 13.56
N SER A 332 1.48 -19.94 13.80
CA SER A 332 1.26 -20.64 15.06
C SER A 332 0.94 -22.11 14.75
N PRO A 333 1.64 -23.10 15.33
CA PRO A 333 1.37 -24.51 15.09
C PRO A 333 0.44 -25.19 16.11
N GLY A 334 -0.20 -24.47 17.05
CA GLY A 334 -0.90 -25.12 18.18
C GLY A 334 -2.31 -24.60 18.46
N SER A 335 -2.40 -23.42 19.06
CA SER A 335 -3.63 -22.70 19.41
C SER A 335 -4.07 -21.81 18.24
N VAL A 336 -5.37 -21.53 18.12
CA VAL A 336 -5.88 -20.54 17.15
C VAL A 336 -5.84 -19.17 17.83
N PRO A 337 -4.79 -18.34 17.65
CA PRO A 337 -4.79 -16.99 18.21
C PRO A 337 -5.90 -16.16 17.56
N THR A 338 -6.37 -15.15 18.28
CA THR A 338 -7.20 -14.11 17.66
C THR A 338 -6.27 -13.21 16.84
N VAL A 339 -6.50 -13.11 15.53
CA VAL A 339 -5.72 -12.24 14.65
C VAL A 339 -6.49 -10.98 14.29
N SER A 340 -5.79 -9.89 14.03
CA SER A 340 -6.40 -8.66 13.54
C SER A 340 -7.19 -8.89 12.25
N ASP A 341 -8.42 -8.39 12.19
CA ASP A 341 -9.24 -8.46 10.98
C ASP A 341 -8.67 -7.52 9.91
N LEU A 342 -8.15 -8.08 8.82
CA LEU A 342 -7.60 -7.32 7.70
C LEU A 342 -8.68 -6.74 6.78
N THR A 343 -9.93 -7.20 6.89
CA THR A 343 -11.02 -6.79 6.00
C THR A 343 -11.53 -5.37 6.30
N GLN A 344 -11.27 -4.84 7.50
CA GLN A 344 -11.62 -3.47 7.89
C GLN A 344 -10.79 -2.39 7.20
N PHE A 345 -9.63 -2.76 6.63
CA PHE A 345 -8.75 -1.82 5.95
C PHE A 345 -9.07 -1.77 4.45
N ALA A 346 -9.28 -0.56 3.95
CA ALA A 346 -9.42 -0.26 2.53
C ALA A 346 -8.19 0.49 2.02
N ALA A 347 -7.95 0.44 0.70
CA ALA A 347 -6.86 1.19 0.10
C ALA A 347 -7.08 2.71 0.22
N PRO A 348 -6.00 3.52 0.26
CA PRO A 348 -6.10 4.96 0.08
C PRO A 348 -6.74 5.33 -1.28
N GLN A 349 -7.10 6.61 -1.41
CA GLN A 349 -7.55 7.15 -2.70
C GLN A 349 -6.37 7.23 -3.68
N ASN A 350 -6.66 7.08 -4.97
CA ASN A 350 -5.68 7.12 -6.06
C ASN A 350 -4.97 8.47 -6.27
N CYS A 351 -5.35 9.48 -5.50
CA CYS A 351 -4.81 10.83 -5.53
C CYS A 351 -3.83 11.15 -4.39
N GLY A 352 -3.62 10.19 -3.47
CA GLY A 352 -2.70 10.34 -2.35
C GLY A 352 -3.20 9.71 -1.05
N GLY A 353 -2.35 9.73 -0.04
CA GLY A 353 -2.64 9.23 1.29
C GLY A 353 -2.01 7.87 1.60
N SER A 354 -2.19 7.43 2.85
CA SER A 354 -1.54 6.22 3.36
C SER A 354 -2.44 5.47 4.33
N VAL A 355 -2.28 4.15 4.38
CA VAL A 355 -2.92 3.27 5.35
C VAL A 355 -1.84 2.46 6.05
N THR A 356 -1.78 2.58 7.38
CA THR A 356 -0.91 1.77 8.23
C THR A 356 -1.74 0.68 8.91
N ILE A 357 -1.36 -0.57 8.70
CA ILE A 357 -1.99 -1.72 9.36
C ILE A 357 -1.08 -2.15 10.51
N VAL A 358 -1.64 -2.19 11.72
CA VAL A 358 -1.05 -2.89 12.86
C VAL A 358 -1.68 -4.27 12.93
N TYR A 359 -0.89 -5.30 12.66
CA TYR A 359 -1.33 -6.69 12.64
C TYR A 359 -0.82 -7.40 13.90
N ALA A 360 -1.75 -7.89 14.70
CA ALA A 360 -1.48 -8.55 15.96
C ALA A 360 -2.09 -9.95 16.00
N ALA A 361 -1.40 -10.84 16.69
CA ALA A 361 -1.95 -12.11 17.13
C ALA A 361 -2.00 -12.09 18.66
N THR A 362 -3.19 -12.25 19.23
CA THR A 362 -3.45 -12.14 20.66
C THR A 362 -4.24 -13.32 21.19
N ASN A 363 -4.34 -13.44 22.51
CA ASN A 363 -5.08 -14.49 23.21
C ASN A 363 -4.58 -15.91 22.90
N ASP A 364 -3.29 -16.07 22.61
CA ASP A 364 -2.66 -17.38 22.66
C ASP A 364 -2.48 -17.76 24.13
N SER A 365 -3.04 -18.90 24.52
CA SER A 365 -2.95 -19.39 25.90
C SER A 365 -1.51 -19.64 26.37
N CYS A 366 -0.57 -19.74 25.44
CA CYS A 366 0.78 -20.24 25.68
C CYS A 366 1.88 -19.24 25.38
N GLN A 367 1.57 -18.14 24.68
CA GLN A 367 2.56 -17.20 24.17
C GLN A 367 2.09 -15.75 24.41
N PRO A 368 3.02 -14.80 24.65
CA PRO A 368 2.65 -13.40 24.75
C PRO A 368 2.11 -12.87 23.41
N ASP A 369 1.26 -11.85 23.49
CA ASP A 369 0.76 -11.14 22.31
C ASP A 369 1.93 -10.58 21.48
N VAL A 370 1.85 -10.77 20.17
CA VAL A 370 2.85 -10.26 19.21
C VAL A 370 2.19 -9.37 18.18
N SER A 371 2.90 -8.34 17.72
CA SER A 371 2.40 -7.45 16.68
C SER A 371 3.53 -6.92 15.79
N CYS A 372 3.18 -6.55 14.57
CA CYS A 372 4.01 -5.79 13.65
C CYS A 372 3.14 -4.79 12.87
N SER A 373 3.76 -3.84 12.18
CA SER A 373 3.04 -2.86 11.37
C SER A 373 3.72 -2.62 10.04
N ALA A 374 2.93 -2.32 9.01
CA ALA A 374 3.43 -1.87 7.71
C ALA A 374 2.48 -0.83 7.10
N THR A 375 3.02 0.03 6.24
CA THR A 375 2.30 1.14 5.60
C THR A 375 2.24 0.98 4.09
N PHE A 376 1.05 1.18 3.53
CA PHE A 376 0.82 1.32 2.11
C PHE A 376 0.54 2.79 1.78
N THR A 377 1.31 3.36 0.86
CA THR A 377 1.25 4.79 0.51
C THR A 377 1.01 4.97 -0.98
N VAL A 378 0.08 5.85 -1.33
CA VAL A 378 -0.06 6.44 -2.66
C VAL A 378 0.59 7.82 -2.60
N THR A 379 1.57 8.09 -3.46
CA THR A 379 2.17 9.44 -3.51
C THR A 379 1.12 10.49 -3.85
N ASP A 380 1.29 11.73 -3.40
CA ASP A 380 0.35 12.80 -3.73
C ASP A 380 0.29 13.05 -5.25
N ALA A 381 -0.89 13.38 -5.76
CA ALA A 381 -1.08 13.76 -7.16
C ALA A 381 -0.29 15.04 -7.51
N PRO A 382 0.35 15.12 -8.69
CA PRO A 382 0.86 16.38 -9.21
C PRO A 382 -0.26 17.41 -9.31
N ALA A 383 0.02 18.66 -8.95
CA ALA A 383 -0.98 19.73 -9.01
C ALA A 383 -1.37 20.06 -10.47
N LEU A 384 -2.68 20.26 -10.72
CA LEU A 384 -3.17 20.92 -11.94
C LEU A 384 -2.81 22.41 -11.84
N THR A 385 -2.09 22.95 -12.82
CA THR A 385 -1.72 24.37 -12.84
C THR A 385 -1.85 24.95 -14.23
N VAL A 386 -2.24 26.22 -14.29
CA VAL A 386 -2.38 27.01 -15.51
C VAL A 386 -1.59 28.30 -15.40
N SER A 387 -1.14 28.83 -16.53
CA SER A 387 -0.63 30.19 -16.65
C SER A 387 -1.63 30.99 -17.48
N CYS A 388 -2.04 32.13 -16.96
CA CYS A 388 -3.09 32.96 -17.54
C CYS A 388 -2.52 34.25 -18.10
N PRO A 389 -3.10 34.79 -19.18
CA PRO A 389 -2.81 36.17 -19.57
C PRO A 389 -3.19 37.14 -18.45
N GLY A 390 -2.48 38.26 -18.37
CA GLY A 390 -2.95 39.42 -17.62
C GLY A 390 -3.92 40.27 -18.43
N ASP A 391 -4.55 41.26 -17.80
CA ASP A 391 -5.36 42.25 -18.50
C ASP A 391 -4.51 43.00 -19.55
N MET A 392 -5.11 43.29 -20.70
CA MET A 392 -4.44 44.00 -21.79
C MET A 392 -5.33 45.14 -22.29
N THR A 393 -4.74 46.34 -22.42
CA THR A 393 -5.41 47.51 -22.97
C THR A 393 -4.64 48.03 -24.17
N ILE A 394 -5.34 48.21 -25.28
CA ILE A 394 -4.82 48.81 -26.51
C ILE A 394 -5.62 50.07 -26.87
N GLY A 395 -5.01 50.96 -27.65
CA GLY A 395 -5.65 52.21 -28.09
C GLY A 395 -6.74 52.00 -29.15
N SER A 396 -7.69 52.93 -29.22
CA SER A 396 -8.63 53.06 -30.34
C SER A 396 -7.95 53.63 -31.59
N CYS A 397 -8.68 53.66 -32.71
CA CYS A 397 -8.26 54.25 -33.99
C CYS A 397 -7.10 53.53 -34.71
N MET A 398 -6.86 52.24 -34.44
CA MET A 398 -5.91 51.42 -35.20
C MET A 398 -6.60 50.74 -36.41
N SER A 399 -6.18 49.56 -36.87
CA SER A 399 -6.97 48.75 -37.81
C SER A 399 -7.64 47.58 -37.08
N GLN A 400 -8.83 47.13 -37.54
CA GLN A 400 -9.49 45.98 -36.91
C GLN A 400 -8.61 44.72 -37.00
N THR A 401 -7.83 44.57 -38.07
CA THR A 401 -6.87 43.46 -38.23
C THR A 401 -5.80 43.46 -37.13
N ASP A 402 -5.32 44.63 -36.71
CA ASP A 402 -4.34 44.73 -35.62
C ASP A 402 -4.97 44.42 -34.26
N VAL A 403 -6.24 44.82 -34.04
CA VAL A 403 -7.01 44.45 -32.85
C VAL A 403 -7.19 42.94 -32.79
N ASP A 404 -7.59 42.31 -33.89
CA ASP A 404 -7.81 40.86 -34.00
C ASP A 404 -6.51 40.08 -33.73
N ALA A 405 -5.38 40.56 -34.28
CA ALA A 405 -4.07 39.96 -34.07
C ALA A 405 -3.59 40.09 -32.61
N ALA A 406 -3.77 41.27 -32.00
CA ALA A 406 -3.44 41.50 -30.60
C ALA A 406 -4.30 40.63 -29.66
N PHE A 407 -5.60 40.54 -29.92
CA PHE A 407 -6.51 39.69 -29.16
C PHE A 407 -6.15 38.20 -29.27
N LEU A 408 -5.83 37.72 -30.48
CA LEU A 408 -5.38 36.34 -30.69
C LEU A 408 -4.09 36.04 -29.93
N ALA A 409 -3.10 36.95 -30.00
CA ALA A 409 -1.83 36.79 -29.30
C ALA A 409 -2.01 36.81 -27.77
N TRP A 410 -2.88 37.67 -27.25
CA TRP A 410 -3.22 37.75 -25.83
C TRP A 410 -3.90 36.48 -25.33
N ARG A 411 -4.97 36.03 -26.00
CA ARG A 411 -5.74 34.86 -25.58
C ARG A 411 -4.92 33.56 -25.63
N ASN A 412 -3.98 33.45 -26.57
CA ASN A 412 -3.09 32.29 -26.71
C ASN A 412 -1.99 32.21 -25.64
N GLN A 413 -1.89 33.18 -24.71
CA GLN A 413 -1.00 33.08 -23.56
C GLN A 413 -1.52 32.11 -22.49
N PHE A 414 -2.81 31.74 -22.54
CA PHE A 414 -3.35 30.74 -21.65
C PHE A 414 -2.78 29.36 -21.97
N VAL A 415 -2.07 28.76 -21.00
CA VAL A 415 -1.46 27.44 -21.14
C VAL A 415 -1.64 26.62 -19.86
N VAL A 416 -1.86 25.32 -20.02
CA VAL A 416 -1.80 24.36 -18.90
C VAL A 416 -0.34 24.02 -18.64
N THR A 417 0.20 24.44 -17.48
CA THR A 417 1.61 24.26 -17.12
C THR A 417 1.89 22.90 -16.46
N SER A 418 0.87 22.31 -15.84
CA SER A 418 0.88 20.92 -15.37
C SER A 418 -0.53 20.38 -15.49
N SER A 419 -0.70 19.25 -16.18
CA SER A 419 -2.01 18.62 -16.39
C SER A 419 -2.53 17.89 -15.16
N GLY A 420 -1.70 17.66 -14.14
CA GLY A 420 -2.09 16.83 -13.00
C GLY A 420 -2.09 15.34 -13.35
N CYS A 421 -3.20 14.65 -13.06
CA CYS A 421 -3.36 13.21 -13.25
C CYS A 421 -4.10 12.81 -14.53
N SER A 422 -4.79 13.73 -15.18
CA SER A 422 -5.46 13.50 -16.47
C SER A 422 -5.31 14.69 -17.40
N ASN A 423 -5.77 14.57 -18.65
CA ASN A 423 -5.77 15.71 -19.56
C ASN A 423 -6.99 16.59 -19.25
N PRO A 424 -6.81 17.81 -18.71
CA PRO A 424 -7.94 18.64 -18.30
C PRO A 424 -8.72 19.15 -19.51
N THR A 425 -10.02 19.39 -19.32
CA THR A 425 -10.86 20.12 -20.28
C THR A 425 -10.62 21.60 -20.09
N VAL A 426 -10.27 22.32 -21.15
CA VAL A 426 -10.02 23.77 -21.09
C VAL A 426 -11.15 24.56 -21.71
N THR A 427 -11.34 25.82 -21.29
CA THR A 427 -12.28 26.76 -21.92
C THR A 427 -12.07 26.77 -23.44
N ASP A 428 -13.13 26.59 -24.22
CA ASP A 428 -13.05 26.77 -25.66
C ASP A 428 -12.85 28.26 -25.97
N LEU A 429 -11.64 28.59 -26.39
CA LEU A 429 -11.25 29.96 -26.67
C LEU A 429 -11.85 30.48 -27.99
N THR A 430 -12.30 29.59 -28.88
CA THR A 430 -12.78 29.96 -30.22
C THR A 430 -14.12 30.70 -30.21
N GLN A 431 -14.89 30.60 -29.12
CA GLN A 431 -16.18 31.27 -28.96
C GLN A 431 -16.07 32.79 -28.71
N PHE A 432 -14.89 33.27 -28.34
CA PHE A 432 -14.68 34.69 -28.02
C PHE A 432 -14.19 35.46 -29.25
N ALA A 433 -14.88 36.54 -29.57
CA ALA A 433 -14.51 37.48 -30.62
C ALA A 433 -13.86 38.74 -30.00
N PRO A 434 -12.93 39.40 -30.72
CA PRO A 434 -12.31 40.64 -30.24
C PRO A 434 -13.32 41.80 -30.16
N PRO A 435 -13.08 42.80 -29.27
CA PRO A 435 -13.83 44.05 -29.28
C PRO A 435 -13.70 44.79 -30.61
N GLN A 436 -14.61 45.73 -30.85
CA GLN A 436 -14.54 46.59 -32.03
C GLN A 436 -13.48 47.68 -31.83
N ILE A 437 -12.90 48.13 -32.93
CA ILE A 437 -11.89 49.19 -32.99
C ILE A 437 -12.25 50.52 -32.32
N CYS A 438 -13.54 50.76 -32.11
CA CYS A 438 -14.06 52.00 -31.54
C CYS A 438 -14.21 51.98 -30.01
N GLY A 439 -13.94 50.83 -29.38
CA GLY A 439 -14.03 50.66 -27.95
C GLY A 439 -14.71 49.35 -27.55
N GLY A 440 -14.75 49.11 -26.25
CA GLY A 440 -15.33 47.93 -25.63
C GLY A 440 -14.29 46.97 -25.07
N SER A 441 -14.78 45.94 -24.37
CA SER A 441 -13.94 44.94 -23.71
C SER A 441 -14.54 43.55 -23.79
N VAL A 442 -13.67 42.55 -23.71
CA VAL A 442 -14.03 41.13 -23.62
C VAL A 442 -13.29 40.55 -22.43
N THR A 443 -14.04 40.00 -21.49
CA THR A 443 -13.52 39.26 -20.33
C THR A 443 -13.68 37.77 -20.60
N ILE A 444 -12.60 37.01 -20.45
CA ILE A 444 -12.60 35.55 -20.60
C ILE A 444 -12.28 34.94 -19.24
N ASP A 445 -13.15 34.05 -18.79
CA ASP A 445 -12.84 33.12 -17.71
C ASP A 445 -12.15 31.90 -18.33
N PHE A 446 -10.86 31.73 -18.00
CA PHE A 446 -10.08 30.60 -18.42
C PHE A 446 -10.17 29.52 -17.36
N LEU A 447 -10.67 28.35 -17.73
CA LEU A 447 -10.84 27.21 -16.86
C LEU A 447 -10.00 26.03 -17.39
N ALA A 448 -9.45 25.26 -16.46
CA ALA A 448 -9.01 23.90 -16.68
C ALA A 448 -9.74 23.02 -15.65
N THR A 449 -10.59 22.12 -16.15
CA THR A 449 -11.48 21.28 -15.34
C THR A 449 -11.29 19.80 -15.64
N ASN A 450 -11.98 18.94 -14.87
CA ASN A 450 -11.99 17.49 -15.06
C ASN A 450 -10.61 16.83 -14.91
N ASP A 451 -9.75 17.37 -14.05
CA ASP A 451 -8.63 16.58 -13.56
C ASP A 451 -9.12 15.56 -12.52
N LEU A 452 -8.57 14.35 -12.57
CA LEU A 452 -8.98 13.24 -11.72
C LEU A 452 -8.77 13.51 -10.23
N CYS A 453 -7.74 14.28 -9.87
CA CYS A 453 -7.25 14.39 -8.50
C CYS A 453 -7.18 15.82 -7.97
N ASN A 454 -7.22 16.80 -8.86
CA ASN A 454 -7.07 18.20 -8.52
C ASN A 454 -8.40 18.95 -8.70
N PRO A 455 -8.65 19.97 -7.87
CA PRO A 455 -9.78 20.87 -8.09
C PRO A 455 -9.62 21.64 -9.40
N ASP A 456 -10.76 22.05 -9.96
CA ASP A 456 -10.80 22.93 -11.13
C ASP A 456 -10.02 24.22 -10.87
N VAL A 457 -9.19 24.62 -11.82
CA VAL A 457 -8.40 25.86 -11.73
C VAL A 457 -8.98 26.88 -12.70
N ASN A 458 -9.16 28.11 -12.23
CA ASN A 458 -9.68 29.20 -13.03
C ASN A 458 -8.93 30.51 -12.80
N CYS A 459 -9.03 31.40 -13.78
CA CYS A 459 -8.59 32.78 -13.73
C CYS A 459 -9.40 33.59 -14.74
N SER A 460 -9.44 34.91 -14.56
CA SER A 460 -10.16 35.82 -15.46
C SER A 460 -9.22 36.92 -15.92
N ALA A 461 -9.30 37.29 -17.20
CA ALA A 461 -8.58 38.42 -17.75
C ALA A 461 -9.42 39.14 -18.80
N THR A 462 -9.18 40.45 -18.91
CA THR A 462 -9.93 41.35 -19.78
C THR A 462 -9.04 41.97 -20.84
N PHE A 463 -9.48 41.90 -22.10
CA PHE A 463 -8.91 42.62 -23.21
C PHE A 463 -9.77 43.84 -23.53
N THR A 464 -9.18 45.03 -23.50
CA THR A 464 -9.90 46.31 -23.66
C THR A 464 -9.34 47.11 -24.83
N VAL A 465 -10.22 47.59 -25.69
CA VAL A 465 -9.93 48.68 -26.63
C VAL A 465 -10.46 49.96 -25.98
N THR A 466 -9.60 50.95 -25.75
CA THR A 466 -10.05 52.23 -25.18
C THR A 466 -11.09 52.88 -26.10
N ASP A 467 -12.06 53.61 -25.55
CA ASP A 467 -13.07 54.29 -26.38
C ASP A 467 -12.42 55.26 -27.38
N ALA A 468 -13.00 55.35 -28.57
CA ALA A 468 -12.59 56.33 -29.58
C ALA A 468 -12.75 57.75 -29.04
N PRO A 469 -11.76 58.66 -29.26
CA PRO A 469 -11.94 60.08 -28.98
C PRO A 469 -13.17 60.63 -29.72
N ALA A 470 -13.90 61.55 -29.09
CA ALA A 470 -15.06 62.17 -29.73
C ALA A 470 -14.64 63.07 -30.91
N LEU A 471 -15.40 63.02 -32.01
CA LEU A 471 -15.29 63.97 -33.11
C LEU A 471 -15.96 65.29 -32.67
N THR A 472 -15.22 66.40 -32.65
CA THR A 472 -15.77 67.68 -32.21
C THR A 472 -15.34 68.82 -33.12
N VAL A 473 -16.28 69.73 -33.39
CA VAL A 473 -16.08 70.92 -34.22
C VAL A 473 -16.56 72.16 -33.48
N SER A 474 -15.95 73.29 -33.79
CA SER A 474 -16.33 74.62 -33.32
C SER A 474 -16.61 75.51 -34.52
N CYS A 475 -17.70 76.27 -34.44
CA CYS A 475 -18.28 76.97 -35.57
C CYS A 475 -18.31 78.47 -35.29
N PRO A 476 -18.22 79.32 -36.32
CA PRO A 476 -18.46 80.74 -36.14
C PRO A 476 -19.85 81.00 -35.54
N GLY A 477 -19.98 82.10 -34.81
CA GLY A 477 -21.30 82.66 -34.51
C GLY A 477 -21.89 83.38 -35.71
N ASP A 478 -23.17 83.71 -35.65
CA ASP A 478 -23.81 84.58 -36.66
C ASP A 478 -23.12 85.95 -36.70
N MET A 479 -22.99 86.52 -37.90
CA MET A 479 -22.35 87.82 -38.11
C MET A 479 -23.23 88.73 -38.96
N THR A 480 -23.42 89.97 -38.51
CA THR A 480 -24.18 90.99 -39.23
C THR A 480 -23.29 92.21 -39.47
N ILE A 481 -23.22 92.65 -40.72
CA ILE A 481 -22.52 93.87 -41.13
C ILE A 481 -23.49 94.84 -41.83
N GLY A 482 -23.15 96.13 -41.84
CA GLY A 482 -23.95 97.17 -42.47
C GLY A 482 -23.91 97.10 -44.01
N SER A 483 -24.95 97.64 -44.65
CA SER A 483 -24.98 97.93 -46.09
C SER A 483 -24.11 99.15 -46.45
N CYS A 484 -23.93 99.37 -47.76
CA CYS A 484 -23.29 100.58 -48.31
C CYS A 484 -21.78 100.72 -48.06
N MET A 485 -21.06 99.61 -47.86
CA MET A 485 -19.59 99.59 -47.85
C MET A 485 -19.01 99.35 -49.25
N SER A 486 -17.87 98.69 -49.42
CA SER A 486 -17.45 98.15 -50.72
C SER A 486 -17.69 96.64 -50.79
N GLN A 487 -17.98 96.08 -51.97
CA GLN A 487 -18.17 94.62 -52.09
C GLN A 487 -16.91 93.85 -51.68
N ALA A 488 -15.72 94.43 -51.91
CA ALA A 488 -14.45 93.84 -51.47
C ALA A 488 -14.36 93.72 -49.93
N ASP A 489 -14.89 94.68 -49.19
CA ASP A 489 -14.91 94.62 -47.72
C ASP A 489 -15.93 93.58 -47.21
N VAL A 490 -17.08 93.45 -47.89
CA VAL A 490 -18.07 92.39 -47.61
C VAL A 490 -17.45 91.02 -47.85
N ASP A 491 -16.76 90.84 -48.98
CA ASP A 491 -16.07 89.59 -49.34
C ASP A 491 -14.95 89.25 -48.34
N ALA A 492 -14.17 90.24 -47.90
CA ALA A 492 -13.11 90.06 -46.92
C ALA A 492 -13.68 89.69 -45.53
N ALA A 493 -14.74 90.37 -45.09
CA ALA A 493 -15.43 90.05 -43.83
C ALA A 493 -16.05 88.65 -43.85
N PHE A 494 -16.69 88.28 -44.96
CA PHE A 494 -17.25 86.94 -45.16
C PHE A 494 -16.17 85.86 -45.16
N LEU A 495 -15.04 86.09 -45.85
CA LEU A 495 -13.91 85.16 -45.85
C LEU A 495 -13.33 84.96 -44.44
N ALA A 496 -13.15 86.05 -43.68
CA ALA A 496 -12.65 86.00 -42.31
C ALA A 496 -13.60 85.26 -41.37
N TRP A 497 -14.91 85.48 -41.52
CA TRP A 497 -15.96 84.80 -40.75
C TRP A 497 -16.05 83.30 -41.06
N ARG A 498 -16.13 82.93 -42.35
CA ARG A 498 -16.25 81.54 -42.79
C ARG A 498 -15.08 80.68 -42.35
N ASN A 499 -13.87 81.25 -42.29
CA ASN A 499 -12.66 80.55 -41.91
C ASN A 499 -12.49 80.37 -40.39
N GLN A 500 -13.47 80.76 -39.56
CA GLN A 500 -13.45 80.52 -38.11
C GLN A 500 -13.87 79.09 -37.73
N PHE A 501 -14.26 78.26 -38.69
CA PHE A 501 -14.53 76.84 -38.45
C PHE A 501 -13.24 76.10 -38.05
N VAL A 502 -13.26 75.46 -36.89
CA VAL A 502 -12.11 74.72 -36.34
C VAL A 502 -12.57 73.34 -35.91
N VAL A 503 -11.77 72.34 -36.25
CA VAL A 503 -11.94 70.97 -35.76
C VAL A 503 -11.15 70.83 -34.47
N THR A 504 -11.84 70.59 -33.35
CA THR A 504 -11.23 70.54 -32.01
C THR A 504 -10.77 69.14 -31.63
N SER A 505 -11.35 68.09 -32.24
CA SER A 505 -10.87 66.72 -32.17
C SER A 505 -11.29 65.98 -33.44
N LEU A 506 -10.35 65.26 -34.06
CA LEU A 506 -10.56 64.54 -35.32
C LEU A 506 -11.26 63.19 -35.15
N GLY A 507 -11.50 62.73 -33.92
CA GLY A 507 -12.02 61.39 -33.68
C GLY A 507 -11.06 60.30 -34.16
N CYS A 508 -11.58 59.27 -34.83
CA CYS A 508 -10.82 58.18 -35.42
C CYS A 508 -10.93 58.17 -36.95
N GLY A 509 -9.79 58.07 -37.63
CA GLY A 509 -9.71 57.98 -39.08
C GLY A 509 -9.59 59.36 -39.73
N ASN A 510 -10.17 59.49 -40.93
CA ASN A 510 -10.05 60.70 -41.76
C ASN A 510 -11.45 61.24 -42.08
N PRO A 511 -12.09 61.98 -41.15
CA PRO A 511 -13.39 62.57 -41.41
C PRO A 511 -13.32 63.59 -42.56
N THR A 512 -14.43 63.73 -43.28
CA THR A 512 -14.62 64.67 -44.38
C THR A 512 -15.34 65.92 -43.89
N PHE A 513 -14.88 67.10 -44.32
CA PHE A 513 -15.41 68.39 -43.88
C PHE A 513 -16.23 69.09 -44.97
N THR A 514 -17.19 69.94 -44.58
CA THR A 514 -17.88 70.82 -45.53
C THR A 514 -16.88 71.60 -46.37
N ASP A 515 -17.00 71.49 -47.69
CA ASP A 515 -16.22 72.32 -48.61
C ASP A 515 -16.70 73.78 -48.52
N LEU A 516 -15.87 74.65 -47.93
CA LEU A 516 -16.20 76.04 -47.71
C LEU A 516 -16.07 76.89 -48.99
N THR A 517 -15.41 76.38 -50.02
CA THR A 517 -15.15 77.12 -51.27
C THR A 517 -16.41 77.35 -52.11
N GLN A 518 -17.47 76.57 -51.89
CA GLN A 518 -18.74 76.69 -52.60
C GLN A 518 -19.59 77.91 -52.20
N PHE A 519 -19.26 78.57 -51.08
CA PHE A 519 -20.03 79.70 -50.58
C PHE A 519 -19.38 81.03 -50.98
N SER A 520 -20.19 81.98 -51.44
CA SER A 520 -19.79 83.36 -51.74
C SER A 520 -20.54 84.35 -50.84
N ALA A 521 -19.99 85.54 -50.62
CA ALA A 521 -20.62 86.55 -49.77
C ALA A 521 -21.96 87.06 -50.37
N PRO A 522 -22.91 87.52 -49.53
CA PRO A 522 -24.08 88.25 -50.00
C PRO A 522 -23.69 89.53 -50.76
N GLN A 523 -24.66 90.10 -51.48
CA GLN A 523 -24.45 91.37 -52.14
C GLN A 523 -24.45 92.52 -51.14
N ILE A 524 -23.69 93.56 -51.44
CA ILE A 524 -23.54 94.78 -50.64
C ILE A 524 -24.86 95.50 -50.29
N CYS A 525 -25.93 95.22 -51.03
CA CYS A 525 -27.23 95.87 -50.89
C CYS A 525 -28.20 95.10 -49.98
N GLY A 526 -27.79 93.95 -49.44
CA GLY A 526 -28.58 93.12 -48.56
C GLY A 526 -28.50 91.63 -48.90
N GLY A 527 -29.06 90.82 -48.00
CA GLY A 527 -29.13 89.36 -48.13
C GLY A 527 -28.31 88.63 -47.07
N SER A 528 -28.44 87.30 -47.05
CA SER A 528 -27.76 86.44 -46.09
C SER A 528 -27.30 85.12 -46.71
N VAL A 529 -26.25 84.55 -46.14
CA VAL A 529 -25.72 83.22 -46.49
C VAL A 529 -25.59 82.42 -45.20
N THR A 530 -26.24 81.27 -45.16
CA THR A 530 -26.12 80.30 -44.06
C THR A 530 -25.24 79.13 -44.50
N ILE A 531 -24.18 78.86 -43.75
CA ILE A 531 -23.28 77.72 -43.98
C ILE A 531 -23.55 76.66 -42.92
N VAL A 532 -23.74 75.41 -43.36
CA VAL A 532 -23.74 74.23 -42.49
C VAL A 532 -22.33 73.64 -42.47
N TYR A 533 -21.62 73.82 -41.37
CA TYR A 533 -20.32 73.21 -41.17
C TYR A 533 -20.52 71.82 -40.59
N ALA A 534 -20.00 70.80 -41.28
CA ALA A 534 -20.11 69.41 -40.89
C ALA A 534 -18.74 68.73 -40.94
N ALA A 535 -18.52 67.81 -40.00
CA ALA A 535 -17.50 66.78 -40.08
C ALA A 535 -18.24 65.44 -40.11
N THR A 536 -17.98 64.66 -41.15
CA THR A 536 -18.72 63.43 -41.49
C THR A 536 -17.77 62.28 -41.77
N ASN A 537 -18.26 61.04 -41.79
CA ASN A 537 -17.48 59.85 -42.13
C ASN A 537 -16.28 59.58 -41.19
N ASP A 538 -16.42 59.91 -39.90
CA ASP A 538 -15.51 59.36 -38.89
C ASP A 538 -15.76 57.86 -38.73
N LEU A 539 -14.70 57.10 -38.45
CA LEU A 539 -14.80 55.65 -38.37
C LEU A 539 -15.64 55.17 -37.17
N CYS A 540 -15.66 55.95 -36.09
CA CYS A 540 -16.15 55.51 -34.78
C CYS A 540 -17.17 56.46 -34.14
N GLN A 541 -17.24 57.70 -34.61
CA GLN A 541 -18.07 58.75 -34.04
C GLN A 541 -19.18 59.13 -35.01
N PRO A 542 -20.36 59.55 -34.50
CA PRO A 542 -21.42 60.07 -35.34
C PRO A 542 -21.01 61.39 -36.00
N ASP A 543 -21.61 61.67 -37.15
CA ASP A 543 -21.44 62.95 -37.86
C ASP A 543 -21.83 64.14 -36.95
N VAL A 544 -21.00 65.18 -36.93
CA VAL A 544 -21.24 66.41 -36.18
C VAL A 544 -21.44 67.58 -37.13
N SER A 545 -22.41 68.44 -36.83
CA SER A 545 -22.66 69.63 -37.64
C SER A 545 -23.24 70.79 -36.83
N CYS A 546 -23.13 71.98 -37.39
CA CYS A 546 -23.62 73.24 -36.86
C CYS A 546 -23.89 74.19 -38.03
N SER A 547 -24.62 75.27 -37.81
CA SER A 547 -24.87 76.28 -38.83
C SER A 547 -24.60 77.68 -38.30
N ALA A 548 -24.11 78.56 -39.17
CA ALA A 548 -23.99 79.99 -38.88
C ALA A 548 -24.38 80.82 -40.10
N THR A 549 -24.90 82.03 -39.86
CA THR A 549 -25.40 82.93 -40.90
C THR A 549 -24.62 84.25 -40.92
N PHE A 550 -24.20 84.64 -42.12
CA PHE A 550 -23.63 85.95 -42.40
C PHE A 550 -24.67 86.82 -43.10
N THR A 551 -24.96 88.00 -42.55
CA THR A 551 -26.01 88.89 -43.03
C THR A 551 -25.46 90.28 -43.35
N VAL A 552 -25.79 90.80 -44.53
CA VAL A 552 -25.65 92.21 -44.86
C VAL A 552 -27.02 92.85 -44.65
N THR A 553 -27.12 93.87 -43.81
CA THR A 553 -28.39 94.59 -43.60
C THR A 553 -28.88 95.21 -44.91
N ASP A 554 -30.18 95.35 -45.11
CA ASP A 554 -30.71 95.95 -46.35
C ASP A 554 -30.21 97.39 -46.54
N ALA A 555 -30.01 97.78 -47.79
CA ALA A 555 -29.64 99.15 -48.16
C ALA A 555 -30.75 100.16 -47.77
N PRO A 556 -30.41 101.36 -47.27
CA PRO A 556 -31.35 102.46 -47.17
C PRO A 556 -31.94 102.80 -48.55
N VAL A 557 -33.23 103.12 -48.61
CA VAL A 557 -33.95 103.37 -49.87
C VAL A 557 -33.59 104.76 -50.43
N LEU A 558 -33.32 104.86 -51.74
CA LEU A 558 -33.16 106.14 -52.45
C LEU A 558 -34.53 106.83 -52.60
N ALA A 559 -34.64 108.08 -52.15
CA ALA A 559 -35.90 108.82 -52.21
C ALA A 559 -35.68 110.30 -52.53
N LEU A 560 -36.61 110.88 -53.29
CA LEU A 560 -36.65 112.31 -53.61
C LEU A 560 -38.05 112.90 -53.41
N SER A 561 -38.14 114.23 -53.40
CA SER A 561 -39.38 114.99 -53.32
C SER A 561 -39.37 116.11 -54.36
N CYS A 562 -40.47 116.23 -55.10
CA CYS A 562 -40.73 117.33 -56.02
C CYS A 562 -41.78 118.28 -55.42
N PRO A 563 -41.71 119.59 -55.71
CA PRO A 563 -42.85 120.48 -55.52
C PRO A 563 -44.03 120.07 -56.42
N GLY A 564 -45.22 120.57 -56.11
CA GLY A 564 -46.34 120.51 -57.04
C GLY A 564 -46.22 121.52 -58.19
N ASP A 565 -47.06 121.37 -59.21
CA ASP A 565 -47.21 122.36 -60.27
C ASP A 565 -47.70 123.70 -59.70
N ILE A 566 -47.18 124.82 -60.21
CA ILE A 566 -47.62 126.16 -59.80
C ILE A 566 -47.89 127.04 -61.03
N SER A 567 -48.95 127.84 -60.93
CA SER A 567 -49.26 128.90 -61.90
C SER A 567 -49.28 130.24 -61.17
N VAL A 568 -48.46 131.18 -61.60
CA VAL A 568 -48.41 132.53 -60.99
C VAL A 568 -49.45 133.46 -61.61
N ALA A 569 -49.86 134.50 -60.87
CA ALA A 569 -50.90 135.43 -61.31
C ALA A 569 -50.47 136.28 -62.52
N ASN A 570 -51.44 136.70 -63.34
CA ASN A 570 -51.21 137.59 -64.49
C ASN A 570 -50.73 138.99 -64.02
N CYS A 571 -49.91 139.66 -64.84
CA CYS A 571 -49.38 141.01 -64.62
C CYS A 571 -48.32 141.17 -63.50
N LEU A 572 -47.59 140.11 -63.14
CA LEU A 572 -46.40 140.21 -62.28
C LEU A 572 -45.21 140.86 -63.02
N SER A 573 -44.30 141.51 -62.27
CA SER A 573 -43.01 141.94 -62.83
C SER A 573 -42.08 140.74 -63.05
N GLN A 574 -41.09 140.87 -63.94
CA GLN A 574 -40.12 139.80 -64.18
C GLN A 574 -39.37 139.40 -62.89
N ASP A 575 -39.06 140.35 -62.00
CA ASP A 575 -38.40 140.08 -60.72
C ASP A 575 -39.27 139.21 -59.79
N ALA A 576 -40.59 139.44 -59.78
CA ALA A 576 -41.52 138.64 -58.98
C ALA A 576 -41.67 137.21 -59.53
N VAL A 577 -41.67 137.03 -60.85
CA VAL A 577 -41.65 135.70 -61.50
C VAL A 577 -40.34 134.97 -61.21
N ASN A 578 -39.20 135.66 -61.27
CA ASN A 578 -37.89 135.09 -60.95
C ASN A 578 -37.83 134.61 -59.49
N ALA A 579 -38.32 135.40 -58.54
CA ALA A 579 -38.36 135.04 -57.12
C ALA A 579 -39.29 133.84 -56.85
N ALA A 580 -40.47 133.82 -57.46
CA ALA A 580 -41.42 132.71 -57.34
C ALA A 580 -40.88 131.41 -57.95
N PHE A 581 -40.23 131.50 -59.12
CA PHE A 581 -39.58 130.35 -59.77
C PHE A 581 -38.43 129.81 -58.91
N LEU A 582 -37.60 130.68 -58.34
CA LEU A 582 -36.50 130.28 -57.45
C LEU A 582 -37.02 129.56 -56.19
N ALA A 583 -38.08 130.08 -55.56
CA ALA A 583 -38.69 129.49 -54.37
C ALA A 583 -39.35 128.12 -54.65
N TRP A 584 -39.97 127.97 -55.82
CA TRP A 584 -40.52 126.69 -56.28
C TRP A 584 -39.42 125.69 -56.63
N ARG A 585 -38.41 126.10 -57.41
CA ARG A 585 -37.27 125.26 -57.82
C ARG A 585 -36.47 124.72 -56.63
N ASN A 586 -36.33 125.49 -55.55
CA ASN A 586 -35.56 125.05 -54.38
C ASN A 586 -36.28 123.96 -53.54
N GLN A 587 -37.49 123.55 -53.90
CA GLN A 587 -38.22 122.45 -53.23
C GLN A 587 -37.91 121.06 -53.81
N PHE A 588 -37.23 120.99 -54.95
CA PHE A 588 -36.72 119.72 -55.48
C PHE A 588 -35.54 119.26 -54.62
N VAL A 589 -35.74 118.20 -53.83
CA VAL A 589 -34.74 117.70 -52.87
C VAL A 589 -34.65 116.18 -52.88
N VAL A 590 -33.45 115.65 -52.67
CA VAL A 590 -33.26 114.23 -52.34
C VAL A 590 -33.51 114.07 -50.83
N THR A 591 -34.46 113.23 -50.45
CA THR A 591 -34.86 113.01 -49.05
C THR A 591 -34.11 111.85 -48.40
N SER A 592 -33.57 110.93 -49.19
CA SER A 592 -32.65 109.88 -48.77
C SER A 592 -31.71 109.57 -49.93
N THR A 593 -30.40 109.60 -49.69
CA THR A 593 -29.40 109.39 -50.74
C THR A 593 -29.16 107.91 -51.07
N GLY A 594 -29.73 106.96 -50.31
CA GLY A 594 -29.42 105.54 -50.50
C GLY A 594 -28.00 105.19 -50.02
N CYS A 595 -27.30 104.33 -50.76
CA CYS A 595 -25.96 103.83 -50.41
C CYS A 595 -24.79 104.63 -51.01
N SER A 596 -25.08 105.57 -51.90
CA SER A 596 -24.08 106.40 -52.57
C SER A 596 -24.58 107.83 -52.72
N ASN A 597 -23.76 108.72 -53.29
CA ASN A 597 -24.23 110.07 -53.61
C ASN A 597 -24.84 110.06 -55.02
N PRO A 598 -26.18 110.06 -55.16
CA PRO A 598 -26.80 109.90 -56.47
C PRO A 598 -26.49 111.10 -57.36
N THR A 599 -26.44 110.88 -58.66
CA THR A 599 -26.40 111.96 -59.65
C THR A 599 -27.79 112.56 -59.75
N VAL A 600 -27.92 113.80 -59.30
CA VAL A 600 -29.19 114.53 -59.26
C VAL A 600 -29.29 115.49 -60.45
N THR A 601 -30.49 115.66 -61.01
CA THR A 601 -30.72 116.66 -62.06
C THR A 601 -30.22 118.04 -61.63
N ASP A 602 -29.33 118.63 -62.44
CA ASP A 602 -28.84 119.99 -62.22
C ASP A 602 -29.98 121.00 -62.40
N LEU A 603 -30.41 121.62 -61.30
CA LEU A 603 -31.49 122.60 -61.33
C LEU A 603 -31.05 123.97 -61.87
N THR A 604 -29.75 124.23 -62.00
CA THR A 604 -29.23 125.54 -62.45
C THR A 604 -29.45 125.79 -63.94
N GLN A 605 -29.63 124.73 -64.73
CA GLN A 605 -29.92 124.82 -66.16
C GLN A 605 -31.30 125.42 -66.47
N PHE A 606 -32.22 125.41 -65.50
CA PHE A 606 -33.58 125.91 -65.69
C PHE A 606 -33.67 127.39 -65.32
N SER A 607 -34.10 128.20 -66.29
CA SER A 607 -34.35 129.64 -66.13
C SER A 607 -35.85 129.92 -66.03
N PRO A 608 -36.27 130.97 -65.28
CA PRO A 608 -37.67 131.34 -65.16
C PRO A 608 -38.29 131.73 -66.52
N PRO A 609 -39.59 131.45 -66.76
CA PRO A 609 -40.31 131.98 -67.92
C PRO A 609 -40.36 133.52 -67.92
N LEU A 610 -40.66 134.11 -69.09
CA LEU A 610 -40.96 135.54 -69.18
C LEU A 610 -42.28 135.87 -68.50
N ALA A 611 -42.37 137.05 -67.89
CA ALA A 611 -43.59 137.55 -67.26
C ALA A 611 -44.77 137.73 -68.24
N CYS A 612 -44.51 137.76 -69.55
CA CYS A 612 -45.53 137.84 -70.60
C CYS A 612 -46.06 136.47 -71.08
N GLY A 613 -45.68 135.37 -70.41
CA GLY A 613 -46.21 134.03 -70.65
C GLY A 613 -45.13 132.96 -70.90
N GLY A 614 -45.46 131.71 -70.57
CA GLY A 614 -44.61 130.54 -70.80
C GLY A 614 -44.70 129.51 -69.67
N SER A 615 -44.03 128.36 -69.84
CA SER A 615 -43.94 127.33 -68.81
C SER A 615 -42.58 126.64 -68.81
N VAL A 616 -42.11 126.25 -67.63
CA VAL A 616 -40.91 125.42 -67.44
C VAL A 616 -41.32 124.17 -66.67
N THR A 617 -41.12 123.01 -67.29
CA THR A 617 -41.27 121.70 -66.63
C THR A 617 -39.89 121.16 -66.30
N ILE A 618 -39.65 120.87 -65.02
CA ILE A 618 -38.41 120.25 -64.54
C ILE A 618 -38.71 118.78 -64.31
N ALA A 619 -37.97 117.91 -64.99
CA ALA A 619 -37.89 116.49 -64.64
C ALA A 619 -36.68 116.28 -63.73
N PHE A 620 -36.95 116.04 -62.45
CA PHE A 620 -35.94 115.86 -61.41
C PHE A 620 -35.76 114.39 -61.12
N SER A 621 -34.57 113.88 -61.41
CA SER A 621 -34.16 112.52 -61.14
C SER A 621 -32.97 112.47 -60.20
N ALA A 622 -32.92 111.42 -59.40
CA ALA A 622 -31.73 110.96 -58.70
C ALA A 622 -31.39 109.58 -59.28
N THR A 623 -30.22 109.48 -59.90
CA THR A 623 -29.77 108.31 -60.67
C THR A 623 -28.41 107.82 -60.18
N ASN A 624 -28.01 106.62 -60.59
CA ASN A 624 -26.71 106.03 -60.23
C ASN A 624 -26.52 105.82 -58.72
N ASP A 625 -27.57 105.46 -57.97
CA ASP A 625 -27.35 104.89 -56.65
C ASP A 625 -26.87 103.44 -56.76
N LEU A 626 -25.92 103.05 -55.92
CA LEU A 626 -25.29 101.73 -55.96
C LEU A 626 -26.29 100.57 -55.72
N CYS A 627 -27.33 100.79 -54.90
CA CYS A 627 -28.19 99.72 -54.42
C CYS A 627 -29.67 99.89 -54.74
N ASN A 628 -30.07 101.09 -55.17
CA ASN A 628 -31.45 101.43 -55.42
C ASN A 628 -31.67 101.77 -56.90
N PRO A 629 -32.87 101.49 -57.43
CA PRO A 629 -33.25 101.92 -58.78
C PRO A 629 -33.34 103.45 -58.86
N ASP A 630 -33.12 103.99 -60.06
CA ASP A 630 -33.29 105.41 -60.35
C ASP A 630 -34.70 105.90 -60.00
N VAL A 631 -34.79 107.05 -59.32
CA VAL A 631 -36.05 107.69 -58.96
C VAL A 631 -36.20 109.01 -59.70
N SER A 632 -37.42 109.36 -60.12
CA SER A 632 -37.70 110.63 -60.80
C SER A 632 -39.10 111.15 -60.51
N CYS A 633 -39.26 112.47 -60.58
CA CYS A 633 -40.53 113.16 -60.55
C CYS A 633 -40.48 114.41 -61.44
N MET A 634 -41.65 114.96 -61.78
CA MET A 634 -41.74 116.15 -62.63
C MET A 634 -42.67 117.17 -62.00
N ALA A 635 -42.36 118.46 -62.17
CA ALA A 635 -43.28 119.53 -61.85
C ALA A 635 -43.12 120.70 -62.82
N THR A 636 -44.19 121.48 -63.00
CA THR A 636 -44.32 122.57 -63.96
C THR A 636 -44.59 123.91 -63.28
N PHE A 637 -43.80 124.91 -63.65
CA PHE A 637 -44.03 126.32 -63.31
C PHE A 637 -44.59 127.05 -64.53
N LYS A 638 -45.75 127.71 -64.40
CA LYS A 638 -46.45 128.37 -65.51
C LYS A 638 -46.75 129.85 -65.22
N VAL A 639 -46.53 130.69 -66.22
CA VAL A 639 -47.04 132.06 -66.31
C VAL A 639 -48.16 132.05 -67.37
N PRO A 640 -49.43 132.29 -66.99
CA PRO A 640 -50.59 132.17 -67.88
C PRO A 640 -50.55 133.05 -69.13
#